data_AF-A0A4P9W185-F1
#
_entry.id   AF-A0A4P9W185-F1
#
_cell.length_a   1.000
_cell.length_b   1.000
_cell.length_c   1.000
_cell.angle_alpha   90.00
_cell.angle_beta   90.00
_cell.angle_gamma   90.00
#
_symmetry.space_group_name_H-M   'P 1'
#
loop_
_entity.id
_entity.type
_entity.pdbx_description
1 polymer ?
#
loop_
_entity_poly.entity_id
_entity_poly.type
_entity_poly.pdbx_seq_one_letter_code
_entity_poly.pdbx_strand_id
1 'polypeptide(L)'
;EKLSLSENETWMRNYDSDLQKATDEGDQFTARLETEDGKLEEIRKSLEGKTEVFQKQIEAKQQELEPWAEKINAAQAAIDVAQSEHDLLKSTLSAADDALAAARARIIELRAMHKQKETELQSVQETQRRHAKKLLDAKRQLEVAVKEEEELKVSFNAARQKADEARASLQSAQTRGKLHESIMQQSQRGRINGICGRLGDLGVIDSKYDVAITTACGALESIVVDTVEAGQACIEHLKRAELGRATFICLDKLKPRDPTPLQAPESVPRLFDLVKPADPKYAVAFHQVLGDTLVANDLAQANRIAFGSAKGARRYRVVTLEGQLIDASGTMSGGGARPSSGGMNSKFAADPDASPDKVRDLERGLDQIQLRLREAEARRKRLEREFAELEGAGPRFEVELSKLGMDLESVAKDVVDAERHADDVKKQHKEPSTEDLHRIDTLSSTIATHTKSLLSLRQSSSQIESAITALQNRILEVGGVKLRTQAAIVDGIREQIDAVQARITRMQVERSTRVKAGERLVKAIKKKEEEVAEIEAELKALREGVEENARAVVDVKARVRDAKKILETKEAEIQKLKEEHDAKNDLVNEMRESEVAVKNDLEKAQASLNDFKRQLNFYSQAIAKLALQTSGFEEEELAPLQTYTAEELAEMDIDSVESEIAALEETLKKETPNLTVLAEYKAKLDIYRLRADDLAEIVQRRDEVRRQHDDLLKERLDRFMEGFVAISQKLKEMYQMITMGGNAELELVDSLDPFSEGIVFSVMPPKKSWKNISNLSGGEK
;
A
#
# COMPACT_ATOMS: atom_id res chain seq x y z
N GLU A 1 44.63 38.11 -41.94
CA GLU A 1 44.95 39.47 -41.45
C GLU A 1 46.46 39.72 -41.31
N LYS A 2 47.22 38.89 -40.58
CA LYS A 2 48.70 39.03 -40.48
C LYS A 2 49.43 39.04 -41.83
N LEU A 3 49.03 38.16 -42.76
CA LEU A 3 49.55 38.15 -44.13
C LEU A 3 49.25 39.47 -44.88
N SER A 4 48.02 39.95 -44.77
CA SER A 4 47.58 41.20 -45.41
C SER A 4 48.27 42.44 -44.82
N LEU A 5 48.62 42.42 -43.53
CA LEU A 5 49.45 43.46 -42.91
C LEU A 5 50.88 43.44 -43.49
N SER A 6 51.50 42.27 -43.60
CA SER A 6 52.84 42.11 -44.18
C SER A 6 52.89 42.51 -45.65
N GLU A 7 51.88 42.16 -46.44
CA GLU A 7 51.72 42.60 -47.83
C GLU A 7 51.58 44.13 -47.92
N ASN A 8 50.81 44.75 -47.02
CA ASN A 8 50.63 46.20 -46.97
C ASN A 8 51.95 46.91 -46.59
N GLU A 9 52.70 46.42 -45.62
CA GLU A 9 54.02 46.96 -45.24
C GLU A 9 55.05 46.85 -46.37
N THR A 10 55.08 45.71 -47.07
CA THR A 10 56.01 45.48 -48.19
C THR A 10 55.66 46.39 -49.37
N TRP A 11 54.36 46.54 -49.66
CA TRP A 11 53.86 47.45 -50.68
C TRP A 11 54.19 48.91 -50.34
N MET A 12 53.98 49.34 -49.10
CA MET A 12 54.31 50.70 -48.64
C MET A 12 55.79 51.05 -48.84
N ARG A 13 56.71 50.11 -48.58
CA ARG A 13 58.14 50.35 -48.80
C ARG A 13 58.49 50.54 -50.27
N ASN A 14 57.92 49.73 -51.15
CA ASN A 14 58.15 49.86 -52.60
C ASN A 14 57.54 51.16 -53.13
N TYR A 15 56.34 51.50 -52.68
CA TYR A 15 55.61 52.68 -53.11
C TYR A 15 56.28 53.99 -52.65
N ASP A 16 56.87 54.02 -51.45
CA ASP A 16 57.67 55.15 -50.97
C ASP A 16 58.94 55.34 -51.82
N SER A 17 59.58 54.25 -52.26
CA SER A 17 60.72 54.33 -53.18
C SER A 17 60.34 54.87 -54.57
N ASP A 18 59.18 54.48 -55.09
CA ASP A 18 58.73 54.93 -56.41
C ASP A 18 58.20 56.38 -56.39
N LEU A 19 57.61 56.82 -55.26
CA LEU A 19 57.25 58.22 -55.05
C LEU A 19 58.49 59.12 -55.04
N GLN A 20 59.58 58.67 -54.41
CA GLN A 20 60.85 59.40 -54.41
C GLN A 20 61.42 59.54 -55.84
N LYS A 21 61.48 58.43 -56.60
CA LYS A 21 61.94 58.48 -58.00
C LYS A 21 61.10 59.41 -58.88
N ALA A 22 59.78 59.39 -58.71
CA ALA A 22 58.89 60.26 -59.45
C ALA A 22 59.13 61.75 -59.13
N THR A 23 59.47 62.05 -57.88
CA THR A 23 59.83 63.41 -57.44
C THR A 23 61.16 63.84 -58.05
N ASP A 24 62.18 62.98 -58.01
CA ASP A 24 63.49 63.24 -58.60
C ASP A 24 63.43 63.40 -60.13
N GLU A 25 62.53 62.67 -60.81
CA GLU A 25 62.25 62.84 -62.26
C GLU A 25 61.63 64.20 -62.58
N GLY A 26 60.70 64.68 -61.74
CA GLY A 26 60.08 65.99 -61.89
C GLY A 26 61.10 67.12 -61.80
N ASP A 27 62.02 67.03 -60.84
CA ASP A 27 63.10 68.00 -60.64
C ASP A 27 64.11 68.01 -61.81
N GLN A 28 64.30 66.89 -62.50
CA GLN A 28 65.16 66.83 -63.69
C GLN A 28 64.51 67.47 -64.91
N PHE A 29 63.19 67.31 -65.09
CA PHE A 29 62.49 67.92 -66.22
C PHE A 29 62.35 69.44 -66.08
N THR A 30 62.13 69.94 -64.87
CA THR A 30 62.12 71.39 -64.59
C THR A 30 63.48 72.03 -64.89
N ALA A 31 64.58 71.39 -64.46
CA ALA A 31 65.93 71.86 -64.78
C ALA A 31 66.22 71.85 -66.30
N ARG A 32 65.71 70.85 -67.04
CA ARG A 32 65.86 70.80 -68.51
C ARG A 32 65.05 71.88 -69.21
N LEU A 33 63.84 72.18 -68.73
CA LEU A 33 62.98 73.22 -69.31
C LEU A 33 63.70 74.58 -69.33
N GLU A 34 64.30 74.97 -68.20
CA GLU A 34 65.04 76.24 -68.07
C GLU A 34 66.17 76.36 -69.09
N THR A 35 66.89 75.26 -69.38
CA THR A 35 67.99 75.27 -70.33
C THR A 35 67.55 75.34 -71.80
N GLU A 36 66.42 74.72 -72.16
CA GLU A 36 65.93 74.67 -73.54
C GLU A 36 65.10 75.92 -73.91
N ASP A 37 64.41 76.54 -72.94
CA ASP A 37 63.75 77.84 -73.09
C ASP A 37 64.78 78.95 -73.40
N GLY A 38 65.93 78.95 -72.71
CA GLY A 38 67.02 79.90 -72.99
C GLY A 38 67.58 79.80 -74.41
N LYS A 39 67.69 78.58 -74.96
CA LYS A 39 68.15 78.33 -76.34
C LYS A 39 67.12 78.77 -77.38
N LEU A 40 65.84 78.59 -77.10
CA LEU A 40 64.75 79.04 -77.97
C LEU A 40 64.80 80.57 -78.17
N GLU A 41 65.09 81.29 -77.10
CA GLU A 41 65.12 82.75 -77.08
C GLU A 41 66.32 83.32 -77.84
N GLU A 42 67.49 82.67 -77.79
CA GLU A 42 68.65 83.02 -78.61
C GLU A 42 68.42 82.78 -80.11
N ILE A 43 67.76 81.68 -80.48
CA ILE A 43 67.47 81.36 -81.89
C ILE A 43 66.49 82.38 -82.48
N ARG A 44 65.50 82.83 -81.71
CA ARG A 44 64.55 83.88 -82.16
C ARG A 44 65.25 85.22 -82.44
N LYS A 45 66.18 85.65 -81.59
CA LYS A 45 66.96 86.89 -81.81
C LYS A 45 67.86 86.83 -83.05
N SER A 46 68.32 85.65 -83.45
CA SER A 46 69.20 85.50 -84.63
C SER A 46 68.51 85.63 -86.00
N LEU A 47 67.18 85.54 -86.04
CA LEU A 47 66.39 85.46 -87.29
C LEU A 47 65.62 86.76 -87.64
N GLU A 48 65.71 87.76 -86.77
CA GLU A 48 64.92 89.00 -86.78
C GLU A 48 64.92 89.74 -88.13
N GLY A 49 66.05 89.79 -88.85
CA GLY A 49 66.18 90.51 -90.12
C GLY A 49 65.60 89.83 -91.37
N LYS A 50 65.31 88.52 -91.34
CA LYS A 50 64.75 87.77 -92.50
C LYS A 50 63.26 87.49 -92.36
N THR A 51 62.76 87.41 -91.13
CA THR A 51 61.35 87.18 -90.85
C THR A 51 60.56 88.48 -90.75
N GLU A 52 61.21 89.64 -90.60
CA GLU A 52 60.60 90.96 -90.36
C GLU A 52 59.47 91.34 -91.34
N VAL A 53 59.60 91.01 -92.63
CA VAL A 53 58.56 91.33 -93.64
C VAL A 53 57.31 90.47 -93.43
N PHE A 54 57.49 89.18 -93.15
CA PHE A 54 56.38 88.29 -92.83
C PHE A 54 55.84 88.55 -91.43
N GLN A 55 56.69 89.00 -90.50
CA GLN A 55 56.31 89.37 -89.14
C GLN A 55 55.42 90.61 -89.16
N LYS A 56 55.75 91.63 -89.96
CA LYS A 56 54.91 92.82 -90.21
C LYS A 56 53.60 92.47 -90.93
N GLN A 57 53.60 91.51 -91.85
CA GLN A 57 52.37 91.04 -92.51
C GLN A 57 51.49 90.21 -91.57
N ILE A 58 52.09 89.41 -90.68
CA ILE A 58 51.39 88.71 -89.61
C ILE A 58 50.87 89.72 -88.60
N GLU A 59 51.63 90.73 -88.20
CA GLU A 59 51.17 91.80 -87.31
C GLU A 59 49.98 92.55 -87.92
N ALA A 60 50.02 92.88 -89.22
CA ALA A 60 48.88 93.50 -89.90
C ALA A 60 47.65 92.58 -89.97
N LYS A 61 47.84 91.28 -90.26
CA LYS A 61 46.74 90.30 -90.27
C LYS A 61 46.26 89.94 -88.86
N GLN A 62 47.13 89.99 -87.86
CA GLN A 62 46.81 89.84 -86.45
C GLN A 62 46.03 91.05 -85.95
N GLN A 63 46.37 92.28 -86.38
CA GLN A 63 45.55 93.48 -86.13
C GLN A 63 44.19 93.41 -86.82
N GLU A 64 44.10 92.81 -88.01
CA GLU A 64 42.80 92.52 -88.64
C GLU A 64 42.02 91.41 -87.90
N LEU A 65 42.71 90.43 -87.32
CA LEU A 65 42.12 89.32 -86.55
C LEU A 65 41.66 89.76 -85.16
N GLU A 66 42.39 90.67 -84.51
CA GLU A 66 42.15 91.18 -83.16
C GLU A 66 40.68 91.58 -82.92
N PRO A 67 40.03 92.40 -83.77
CA PRO A 67 38.61 92.73 -83.59
C PRO A 67 37.65 91.54 -83.84
N TRP A 68 38.06 90.50 -84.57
CA TRP A 68 37.25 89.28 -84.74
C TRP A 68 37.46 88.29 -83.60
N ALA A 69 38.70 88.15 -83.11
CA ALA A 69 39.04 87.36 -81.94
C ALA A 69 38.37 87.95 -80.69
N GLU A 70 38.38 89.28 -80.53
CA GLU A 70 37.61 89.96 -79.48
C GLU A 70 36.11 89.66 -79.58
N LYS A 71 35.53 89.70 -80.79
CA LYS A 71 34.10 89.38 -81.00
C LYS A 71 33.77 87.91 -80.76
N ILE A 72 34.64 86.98 -81.16
CA ILE A 72 34.47 85.54 -80.94
C ILE A 72 34.64 85.21 -79.46
N ASN A 73 35.66 85.75 -78.80
CA ASN A 73 35.88 85.57 -77.38
C ASN A 73 34.74 86.19 -76.57
N ALA A 74 34.23 87.37 -76.96
CA ALA A 74 33.05 87.97 -76.34
C ALA A 74 31.80 87.11 -76.54
N ALA A 75 31.57 86.56 -77.74
CA ALA A 75 30.43 85.68 -78.01
C ALA A 75 30.55 84.31 -77.31
N GLN A 76 31.75 83.73 -77.24
CA GLN A 76 32.02 82.48 -76.54
C GLN A 76 31.90 82.66 -75.03
N ALA A 77 32.49 83.73 -74.47
CA ALA A 77 32.34 84.07 -73.05
C ALA A 77 30.87 84.30 -72.69
N ALA A 78 30.09 84.96 -73.55
CA ALA A 78 28.65 85.12 -73.34
C ALA A 78 27.90 83.77 -73.34
N ILE A 79 28.28 82.83 -74.20
CA ILE A 79 27.71 81.46 -74.22
C ILE A 79 28.11 80.68 -72.97
N ASP A 80 29.39 80.69 -72.60
CA ASP A 80 29.93 79.92 -71.46
C ASP A 80 29.34 80.45 -70.13
N VAL A 81 29.18 81.77 -70.01
CA VAL A 81 28.50 82.39 -68.85
C VAL A 81 27.02 81.97 -68.84
N ALA A 82 26.32 82.04 -69.97
CA ALA A 82 24.92 81.66 -70.03
C ALA A 82 24.69 80.14 -69.82
N GLN A 83 25.60 79.28 -70.29
CA GLN A 83 25.55 77.83 -70.10
C GLN A 83 25.88 77.43 -68.66
N SER A 84 26.90 78.03 -68.04
CA SER A 84 27.21 77.78 -66.64
C SER A 84 26.10 78.27 -65.71
N GLU A 85 25.48 79.43 -65.99
CA GLU A 85 24.28 79.90 -65.27
C GLU A 85 23.11 78.92 -65.46
N HIS A 86 22.87 78.46 -66.69
CA HIS A 86 21.81 77.49 -67.01
C HIS A 86 22.01 76.13 -66.32
N ASP A 87 23.20 75.56 -66.39
CA ASP A 87 23.49 74.24 -65.82
C ASP A 87 23.55 74.28 -64.29
N LEU A 88 24.04 75.38 -63.72
CA LEU A 88 23.97 75.62 -62.28
C LEU A 88 22.52 75.64 -61.81
N LEU A 89 21.65 76.46 -62.44
CA LEU A 89 20.22 76.54 -62.09
C LEU A 89 19.49 75.20 -62.28
N LYS A 90 19.82 74.43 -63.33
CA LYS A 90 19.23 73.11 -63.57
C LYS A 90 19.68 72.07 -62.55
N SER A 91 20.96 72.11 -62.14
CA SER A 91 21.51 71.19 -61.14
C SER A 91 20.97 71.48 -59.74
N THR A 92 20.76 72.75 -59.37
CA THR A 92 20.15 73.13 -58.08
C THR A 92 18.68 72.70 -58.01
N LEU A 93 17.95 72.78 -59.12
CA LEU A 93 16.59 72.26 -59.27
C LEU A 93 16.52 70.74 -59.07
N SER A 94 17.34 69.97 -59.79
CA SER A 94 17.36 68.49 -59.67
C SER A 94 17.80 68.03 -58.27
N ALA A 95 18.82 68.67 -57.70
CA ALA A 95 19.34 68.30 -56.38
C ALA A 95 18.29 68.53 -55.27
N ALA A 96 17.47 69.57 -55.39
CA ALA A 96 16.37 69.83 -54.46
C ALA A 96 15.28 68.76 -54.55
N ASP A 97 14.87 68.37 -55.76
CA ASP A 97 13.86 67.32 -55.98
C ASP A 97 14.35 65.95 -55.48
N ASP A 98 15.60 65.60 -55.76
CA ASP A 98 16.22 64.35 -55.31
C ASP A 98 16.35 64.30 -53.78
N ALA A 99 16.77 65.40 -53.15
CA ALA A 99 16.86 65.51 -51.69
C ALA A 99 15.48 65.37 -51.03
N LEU A 100 14.45 65.98 -51.61
CA LEU A 100 13.08 65.93 -51.10
C LEU A 100 12.44 64.55 -51.31
N ALA A 101 12.74 63.88 -52.43
CA ALA A 101 12.35 62.49 -52.67
C ALA A 101 13.02 61.53 -51.68
N ALA A 102 14.32 61.69 -51.40
CA ALA A 102 15.04 60.90 -50.42
C ALA A 102 14.48 61.08 -48.99
N ALA A 103 14.21 62.33 -48.58
CA ALA A 103 13.60 62.62 -47.28
C ALA A 103 12.19 62.00 -47.14
N ARG A 104 11.36 62.09 -48.19
CA ARG A 104 10.03 61.44 -48.21
C ARG A 104 10.12 59.92 -48.15
N ALA A 105 11.05 59.31 -48.87
CA ALA A 105 11.26 57.86 -48.82
C ALA A 105 11.64 57.41 -47.41
N ARG A 106 12.50 58.16 -46.73
CA ARG A 106 12.90 57.88 -45.34
C ARG A 106 11.73 57.97 -44.36
N ILE A 107 10.83 58.94 -44.53
CA ILE A 107 9.60 59.06 -43.70
C ILE A 107 8.71 57.83 -43.90
N ILE A 108 8.54 57.35 -45.14
CA ILE A 108 7.71 56.17 -45.44
C ILE A 108 8.29 54.93 -44.75
N GLU A 109 9.61 54.73 -44.84
CA GLU A 109 10.31 53.63 -44.19
C GLU A 109 10.14 53.66 -42.66
N LEU A 110 10.38 54.81 -42.03
CA LEU A 110 10.23 54.98 -40.58
C LEU A 110 8.78 54.79 -40.12
N ARG A 111 7.80 55.28 -40.88
CA ARG A 111 6.37 55.05 -40.58
C ARG A 111 5.98 53.58 -40.71
N ALA A 112 6.54 52.86 -41.70
CA ALA A 112 6.33 51.42 -41.82
C ALA A 112 6.92 50.65 -40.62
N MET A 113 8.15 51.01 -40.21
CA MET A 113 8.79 50.45 -39.01
C MET A 113 7.99 50.75 -37.74
N HIS A 114 7.51 51.98 -37.57
CA HIS A 114 6.67 52.37 -36.43
C HIS A 114 5.41 51.50 -36.36
N LYS A 115 4.70 51.35 -37.48
CA LYS A 115 3.47 50.55 -37.55
C LYS A 115 3.73 49.07 -37.25
N GLN A 116 4.85 48.53 -37.72
CA GLN A 116 5.25 47.15 -37.40
C GLN A 116 5.48 46.98 -35.89
N LYS A 117 6.30 47.84 -35.27
CA LYS A 117 6.56 47.78 -33.83
C LYS A 117 5.30 47.99 -32.99
N GLU A 118 4.37 48.83 -33.45
CA GLU A 118 3.07 49.03 -32.83
C GLU A 118 2.22 47.75 -32.83
N THR A 119 2.18 47.03 -33.96
CA THR A 119 1.49 45.73 -34.03
C THR A 119 2.14 44.65 -33.16
N GLU A 120 3.48 44.63 -33.10
CA GLU A 120 4.24 43.73 -32.21
C GLU A 120 3.91 44.03 -30.74
N LEU A 121 3.93 45.30 -30.32
CA LEU A 121 3.56 45.73 -28.97
C LEU A 121 2.15 45.29 -28.60
N GLN A 122 1.17 45.49 -29.49
CA GLN A 122 -0.22 45.07 -29.24
C GLN A 122 -0.34 43.56 -29.08
N SER A 123 0.38 42.78 -29.89
CA SER A 123 0.39 41.32 -29.80
C SER A 123 0.96 40.83 -28.46
N VAL A 124 2.07 41.43 -28.01
CA VAL A 124 2.71 41.09 -26.73
C VAL A 124 1.81 41.49 -25.56
N GLN A 125 1.14 42.65 -25.62
CA GLN A 125 0.16 43.06 -24.61
C GLN A 125 -1.01 42.08 -24.51
N GLU A 126 -1.51 41.56 -25.63
CA GLU A 126 -2.59 40.57 -25.60
C GLU A 126 -2.11 39.25 -24.99
N THR A 127 -0.90 38.81 -25.33
CA THR A 127 -0.31 37.61 -24.69
C THR A 127 -0.08 37.79 -23.20
N GLN A 128 0.36 38.96 -22.75
CA GLN A 128 0.53 39.29 -21.33
C GLN A 128 -0.83 39.24 -20.60
N ARG A 129 -1.90 39.78 -21.19
CA ARG A 129 -3.25 39.70 -20.62
C ARG A 129 -3.75 38.26 -20.50
N ARG A 130 -3.53 37.42 -21.52
CA ARG A 130 -3.89 36.00 -21.47
C ARG A 130 -3.07 35.27 -20.40
N HIS A 131 -1.78 35.58 -20.30
CA HIS A 131 -0.89 35.04 -19.30
C HIS A 131 -1.33 35.43 -17.87
N ALA A 132 -1.67 36.70 -17.64
CA ALA A 132 -2.15 37.19 -16.34
C ALA A 132 -3.46 36.50 -15.90
N LYS A 133 -4.38 36.21 -16.84
CA LYS A 133 -5.58 35.40 -16.54
C LYS A 133 -5.22 33.98 -16.11
N LYS A 134 -4.33 33.30 -16.84
CA LYS A 134 -3.85 31.95 -16.48
C LYS A 134 -3.16 31.92 -15.13
N LEU A 135 -2.36 32.94 -14.82
CA LEU A 135 -1.70 33.09 -13.51
C LEU A 135 -2.72 33.20 -12.38
N LEU A 136 -3.77 34.00 -12.57
CA LEU A 136 -4.84 34.15 -11.57
C LEU A 136 -5.60 32.82 -11.36
N ASP A 137 -5.90 32.10 -12.43
CA ASP A 137 -6.59 30.81 -12.35
C ASP A 137 -5.72 29.74 -11.69
N ALA A 138 -4.42 29.67 -12.03
CA ALA A 138 -3.45 28.79 -11.38
C ALA A 138 -3.31 29.10 -9.88
N LYS A 139 -3.27 30.39 -9.51
CA LYS A 139 -3.25 30.82 -8.11
C LYS A 139 -4.49 30.35 -7.34
N ARG A 140 -5.68 30.51 -7.91
CA ARG A 140 -6.94 30.03 -7.30
C ARG A 140 -6.94 28.51 -7.12
N GLN A 141 -6.48 27.77 -8.12
CA GLN A 141 -6.38 26.31 -8.03
C GLN A 141 -5.40 25.87 -6.96
N LEU A 142 -4.25 26.57 -6.84
CA LEU A 142 -3.25 26.31 -5.81
C LEU A 142 -3.82 26.58 -4.41
N GLU A 143 -4.51 27.71 -4.19
CA GLU A 143 -5.15 28.03 -2.91
C GLU A 143 -6.19 26.98 -2.49
N VAL A 144 -6.97 26.46 -3.44
CA VAL A 144 -7.92 25.37 -3.18
C VAL A 144 -7.20 24.07 -2.81
N ALA A 145 -6.13 23.72 -3.54
CA ALA A 145 -5.36 22.51 -3.27
C ALA A 145 -4.62 22.57 -1.92
N VAL A 146 -4.13 23.75 -1.51
CA VAL A 146 -3.51 23.96 -0.19
C VAL A 146 -4.53 23.72 0.93
N LYS A 147 -5.75 24.27 0.82
CA LYS A 147 -6.81 24.07 1.82
C LYS A 147 -7.22 22.60 1.91
N GLU A 148 -7.39 21.93 0.77
CA GLU A 148 -7.71 20.50 0.72
C GLU A 148 -6.62 19.64 1.39
N GLU A 149 -5.34 19.95 1.15
CA GLU A 149 -4.21 19.27 1.82
C GLU A 149 -4.22 19.51 3.35
N GLU A 150 -4.45 20.74 3.81
CA GLU A 150 -4.51 21.06 5.24
C GLU A 150 -5.66 20.32 5.94
N GLU A 151 -6.85 20.30 5.36
CA GLU A 151 -8.00 19.56 5.89
C GLU A 151 -7.71 18.05 5.98
N LEU A 152 -7.09 17.48 4.94
CA LEU A 152 -6.70 16.06 4.93
C LEU A 152 -5.59 15.76 5.95
N LYS A 153 -4.63 16.67 6.18
CA LYS A 153 -3.61 16.50 7.23
C LYS A 153 -4.20 16.48 8.63
N VAL A 154 -5.14 17.39 8.92
CA VAL A 154 -5.84 17.42 10.21
C VAL A 154 -6.63 16.13 10.41
N SER A 155 -7.36 15.69 9.38
CA SER A 155 -8.11 14.42 9.41
C SER A 155 -7.19 13.20 9.59
N PHE A 156 -6.06 13.15 8.87
CA PHE A 156 -5.06 12.09 8.97
C PHE A 156 -4.48 12.00 10.37
N ASN A 157 -4.07 13.13 10.96
CA ASN A 157 -3.49 13.13 12.30
C ASN A 157 -4.52 12.66 13.35
N ALA A 158 -5.78 13.08 13.24
CA ALA A 158 -6.84 12.64 14.14
C ALA A 158 -7.17 11.14 13.98
N ALA A 159 -7.21 10.63 12.75
CA ALA A 159 -7.43 9.21 12.47
C ALA A 159 -6.25 8.36 12.96
N ARG A 160 -5.01 8.83 12.75
CA ARG A 160 -3.79 8.19 13.22
C ARG A 160 -3.74 8.08 14.73
N GLN A 161 -4.03 9.16 15.45
CA GLN A 161 -4.06 9.13 16.90
C GLN A 161 -5.07 8.09 17.42
N LYS A 162 -6.28 8.05 16.85
CA LYS A 162 -7.30 7.06 17.22
C LYS A 162 -6.87 5.61 16.92
N ALA A 163 -6.25 5.38 15.76
CA ALA A 163 -5.76 4.05 15.39
C ALA A 163 -4.61 3.59 16.30
N ASP A 164 -3.66 4.48 16.60
CA ASP A 164 -2.53 4.21 17.49
C ASP A 164 -3.00 3.93 18.93
N GLU A 165 -3.97 4.70 19.45
CA GLU A 165 -4.58 4.47 20.76
C GLU A 165 -5.31 3.11 20.82
N ALA A 166 -6.09 2.77 19.80
CA ALA A 166 -6.81 1.49 19.73
C ALA A 166 -5.84 0.30 19.59
N ARG A 167 -4.78 0.45 18.79
CA ARG A 167 -3.73 -0.55 18.62
C ARG A 167 -2.94 -0.78 19.91
N ALA A 168 -2.53 0.28 20.60
CA ALA A 168 -1.85 0.19 21.88
C ALA A 168 -2.72 -0.52 22.94
N SER A 169 -4.02 -0.20 22.95
CA SER A 169 -5.00 -0.82 23.84
C SER A 169 -5.18 -2.32 23.56
N LEU A 170 -5.33 -2.70 22.28
CA LEU A 170 -5.42 -4.10 21.84
C LEU A 170 -4.14 -4.88 22.14
N GLN A 171 -2.96 -4.32 21.84
CA GLN A 171 -1.68 -4.98 22.10
C GLN A 171 -1.46 -5.20 23.59
N SER A 172 -1.81 -4.22 24.43
CA SER A 172 -1.79 -4.35 25.89
C SER A 172 -2.75 -5.44 26.37
N ALA A 173 -3.98 -5.49 25.85
CA ALA A 173 -4.95 -6.54 26.17
C ALA A 173 -4.48 -7.95 25.74
N GLN A 174 -3.94 -8.09 24.52
CA GLN A 174 -3.43 -9.37 24.00
C GLN A 174 -2.21 -9.87 24.77
N THR A 175 -1.27 -8.97 25.09
CA THR A 175 -0.07 -9.33 25.86
C THR A 175 -0.47 -9.78 27.27
N ARG A 176 -1.41 -9.06 27.91
CA ARG A 176 -1.98 -9.46 29.22
C ARG A 176 -2.67 -10.83 29.17
N GLY A 177 -3.51 -11.07 28.16
CA GLY A 177 -4.21 -12.35 27.99
C GLY A 177 -3.26 -13.53 27.81
N LYS A 178 -2.30 -13.41 26.89
CA LYS A 178 -1.29 -14.46 26.62
C LYS A 178 -0.38 -14.74 27.83
N LEU A 179 0.00 -13.68 28.55
CA LEU A 179 0.81 -13.81 29.76
C LEU A 179 0.07 -14.60 30.84
N HIS A 180 -1.20 -14.25 31.10
CA HIS A 180 -2.01 -14.93 32.10
C HIS A 180 -2.28 -16.39 31.72
N GLU A 181 -2.65 -16.65 30.46
CA GLU A 181 -2.94 -18.00 29.97
C GLU A 181 -1.71 -18.92 30.08
N SER A 182 -0.53 -18.44 29.68
CA SER A 182 0.71 -19.23 29.74
C SER A 182 1.11 -19.60 31.18
N ILE A 183 0.97 -18.67 32.13
CA ILE A 183 1.28 -18.92 33.54
C ILE A 183 0.26 -19.90 34.14
N MET A 184 -1.04 -19.73 33.86
CA MET A 184 -2.07 -20.65 34.33
C MET A 184 -1.91 -22.05 33.74
N GLN A 185 -1.50 -22.17 32.48
CA GLN A 185 -1.17 -23.47 31.88
C GLN A 185 -0.01 -24.18 32.60
N GLN A 186 1.02 -23.45 33.07
CA GLN A 186 2.11 -24.07 33.84
C GLN A 186 1.63 -24.57 35.22
N SER A 187 0.69 -23.85 35.85
CA SER A 187 0.03 -24.27 37.09
C SER A 187 -0.82 -25.53 36.88
N GLN A 188 -1.67 -25.55 35.85
CA GLN A 188 -2.53 -26.70 35.51
C GLN A 188 -1.72 -27.96 35.15
N ARG A 189 -0.55 -27.79 34.54
CA ARG A 189 0.39 -28.88 34.23
C ARG A 189 1.24 -29.32 35.43
N GLY A 190 1.09 -28.67 36.59
CA GLY A 190 1.79 -29.00 37.83
C GLY A 190 3.31 -28.74 37.81
N ARG A 191 3.80 -27.95 36.84
CA ARG A 191 5.25 -27.65 36.71
C ARG A 191 5.71 -26.58 37.68
N ILE A 192 4.84 -25.62 37.99
CA ILE A 192 5.07 -24.58 38.99
C ILE A 192 3.91 -24.64 39.96
N ASN A 193 4.18 -25.08 41.18
CA ASN A 193 3.19 -25.15 42.25
C ASN A 193 3.17 -23.83 43.04
N GLY A 194 2.03 -23.48 43.61
CA GLY A 194 1.88 -22.27 44.44
C GLY A 194 1.51 -20.99 43.68
N ILE A 195 0.93 -21.11 42.48
CA ILE A 195 0.35 -19.98 41.74
C ILE A 195 -1.14 -19.88 42.09
N CYS A 196 -1.56 -18.78 42.72
CA CYS A 196 -2.94 -18.64 43.20
C CYS A 196 -3.87 -18.04 42.14
N GLY A 197 -3.41 -17.05 41.37
CA GLY A 197 -4.29 -16.29 40.49
C GLY A 197 -3.86 -14.85 40.27
N ARG A 198 -4.55 -14.14 39.37
CA ARG A 198 -4.51 -12.67 39.32
C ARG A 198 -5.26 -12.11 40.54
N LEU A 199 -4.74 -11.07 41.20
CA LEU A 199 -5.34 -10.52 42.42
C LEU A 199 -6.81 -10.10 42.21
N GLY A 200 -7.14 -9.48 41.06
CA GLY A 200 -8.52 -9.10 40.71
C GLY A 200 -9.51 -10.26 40.53
N ASP A 201 -9.04 -11.50 40.36
CA ASP A 201 -9.91 -12.70 40.28
C ASP A 201 -10.12 -13.36 41.65
N LEU A 202 -9.32 -12.99 42.66
CA LEU A 202 -9.31 -13.59 44.00
C LEU A 202 -10.23 -12.84 44.99
N GLY A 203 -11.02 -11.87 44.52
CA GLY A 203 -11.95 -11.11 45.34
C GLY A 203 -13.09 -10.53 44.51
N VAL A 204 -14.20 -10.22 45.18
CA VAL A 204 -15.40 -9.64 44.58
C VAL A 204 -15.76 -8.35 45.30
N ILE A 205 -16.16 -7.34 44.55
CA ILE A 205 -16.69 -6.06 45.05
C ILE A 205 -17.99 -5.73 44.33
N ASP A 206 -18.81 -4.86 44.92
CA ASP A 206 -19.98 -4.32 44.25
C ASP A 206 -19.59 -3.51 42.99
N SER A 207 -20.30 -3.75 41.90
CA SER A 207 -20.18 -3.06 40.62
C SER A 207 -20.17 -1.53 40.72
N LYS A 208 -20.85 -0.96 41.72
CA LYS A 208 -20.85 0.48 42.00
C LYS A 208 -19.44 1.05 42.20
N TYR A 209 -18.51 0.25 42.71
CA TYR A 209 -17.15 0.65 43.04
C TYR A 209 -16.10 0.14 42.04
N ASP A 210 -16.50 -0.49 40.93
CA ASP A 210 -15.56 -1.10 39.97
C ASP A 210 -14.60 -0.07 39.34
N VAL A 211 -15.12 1.08 38.91
CA VAL A 211 -14.32 2.18 38.38
C VAL A 211 -13.36 2.72 39.43
N ALA A 212 -13.86 2.87 40.66
CA ALA A 212 -13.09 3.42 41.78
C ALA A 212 -11.93 2.48 42.16
N ILE A 213 -12.16 1.18 42.26
CA ILE A 213 -11.12 0.21 42.63
C ILE A 213 -10.13 -0.06 41.50
N THR A 214 -10.60 -0.10 40.25
CA THR A 214 -9.73 -0.28 39.08
C THR A 214 -8.78 0.90 38.94
N THR A 215 -9.29 2.12 39.11
CA THR A 215 -8.46 3.34 39.01
C THR A 215 -7.54 3.52 40.22
N ALA A 216 -8.03 3.19 41.41
CA ALA A 216 -7.22 3.25 42.63
C ALA A 216 -6.11 2.19 42.66
N CYS A 217 -6.25 1.10 41.92
CA CYS A 217 -5.35 -0.04 42.06
C CYS A 217 -4.99 -0.73 40.75
N GLY A 218 -3.92 -0.23 40.11
CA GLY A 218 -3.28 -0.94 38.99
C GLY A 218 -2.61 -2.27 39.39
N ALA A 219 -2.39 -2.52 40.68
CA ALA A 219 -1.78 -3.76 41.16
C ALA A 219 -2.78 -4.94 41.21
N LEU A 220 -4.07 -4.74 40.93
CA LEU A 220 -5.05 -5.82 40.75
C LEU A 220 -4.68 -6.78 39.61
N GLU A 221 -3.89 -6.31 38.65
CA GLU A 221 -3.35 -7.13 37.55
C GLU A 221 -2.15 -8.00 37.98
N SER A 222 -1.62 -7.82 39.18
CA SER A 222 -0.50 -8.61 39.69
C SER A 222 -0.92 -10.05 39.98
N ILE A 223 0.01 -10.99 39.80
CA ILE A 223 -0.22 -12.42 40.03
C ILE A 223 0.20 -12.77 41.46
N VAL A 224 -0.70 -13.39 42.22
CA VAL A 224 -0.46 -13.82 43.59
C VAL A 224 0.15 -15.23 43.58
N VAL A 225 1.27 -15.38 44.30
CA VAL A 225 1.98 -16.65 44.49
C VAL A 225 2.18 -16.92 45.97
N ASP A 226 2.18 -18.18 46.37
CA ASP A 226 2.31 -18.58 47.77
C ASP A 226 3.74 -18.32 48.30
N THR A 227 4.78 -18.54 47.47
CA THR A 227 6.20 -18.46 47.87
C THR A 227 7.05 -17.62 46.91
N VAL A 228 8.18 -17.09 47.41
CA VAL A 228 9.17 -16.38 46.57
C VAL A 228 9.73 -17.29 45.45
N GLU A 229 9.94 -18.57 45.74
CA GLU A 229 10.46 -19.56 44.79
C GLU A 229 9.51 -19.75 43.59
N ALA A 230 8.20 -19.86 43.86
CA ALA A 230 7.18 -19.93 42.82
C ALA A 230 7.16 -18.65 41.96
N GLY A 231 7.33 -17.47 42.59
CA GLY A 231 7.46 -16.19 41.89
C GLY A 231 8.68 -16.13 40.96
N GLN A 232 9.85 -16.58 41.43
CA GLN A 232 11.06 -16.63 40.61
C GLN A 232 10.93 -17.60 39.42
N ALA A 233 10.34 -18.78 39.65
CA ALA A 233 10.07 -19.75 38.59
C ALA A 233 9.13 -19.19 37.51
N CYS A 234 8.10 -18.42 37.90
CA CYS A 234 7.22 -17.74 36.96
C CYS A 234 7.96 -16.67 36.15
N ILE A 235 8.84 -15.88 36.77
CA ILE A 235 9.66 -14.87 36.08
C ILE A 235 10.61 -15.53 35.09
N GLU A 236 11.25 -16.64 35.47
CA GLU A 236 12.15 -17.37 34.59
C GLU A 236 11.39 -17.96 33.39
N HIS A 237 10.19 -18.49 33.60
CA HIS A 237 9.30 -18.94 32.52
C HIS A 237 8.93 -17.80 31.56
N LEU A 238 8.52 -16.64 32.08
CA LEU A 238 8.22 -15.47 31.25
C LEU A 238 9.43 -15.00 30.44
N LYS A 239 10.64 -15.07 31.02
CA LYS A 239 11.88 -14.71 30.34
C LYS A 239 12.26 -15.72 29.25
N ARG A 240 12.09 -17.03 29.50
CA ARG A 240 12.36 -18.08 28.51
C ARG A 240 11.36 -18.06 27.35
N ALA A 241 10.10 -17.71 27.62
CA ALA A 241 9.03 -17.67 26.63
C ALA A 241 8.82 -16.28 25.99
N GLU A 242 9.58 -15.26 26.40
CA GLU A 242 9.50 -13.86 25.93
C GLU A 242 8.09 -13.25 26.01
N LEU A 243 7.32 -13.60 27.04
CA LEU A 243 5.90 -13.25 27.16
C LEU A 243 5.63 -11.87 27.79
N GLY A 244 6.69 -11.10 28.09
CA GLY A 244 6.61 -9.76 28.67
C GLY A 244 6.91 -9.71 30.17
N ARG A 245 6.49 -8.62 30.83
CA ARG A 245 6.77 -8.34 32.24
C ARG A 245 5.47 -8.47 33.06
N ALA A 246 5.55 -9.18 34.18
CA ALA A 246 4.48 -9.25 35.18
C ALA A 246 5.00 -8.89 36.57
N THR A 247 4.08 -8.47 37.44
CA THR A 247 4.33 -8.22 38.85
C THR A 247 3.75 -9.36 39.66
N PHE A 248 4.54 -9.91 40.60
CA PHE A 248 4.14 -11.02 41.44
C PHE A 248 4.04 -10.58 42.91
N ILE A 249 2.99 -10.99 43.61
CA ILE A 249 2.78 -10.75 45.04
C ILE A 249 3.01 -12.08 45.76
N CYS A 250 4.08 -12.16 46.55
CA CYS A 250 4.45 -13.37 47.28
C CYS A 250 3.84 -13.34 48.69
N LEU A 251 2.92 -14.27 48.98
CA LEU A 251 2.16 -14.29 50.25
C LEU A 251 3.05 -14.53 51.48
N ASP A 252 4.11 -15.33 51.33
CA ASP A 252 5.09 -15.65 52.39
C ASP A 252 5.88 -14.44 52.93
N LYS A 253 6.00 -13.36 52.14
CA LYS A 253 6.71 -12.13 52.54
C LYS A 253 5.79 -10.97 52.91
N LEU A 254 4.48 -11.15 52.86
CA LEU A 254 3.54 -10.12 53.27
C LEU A 254 3.45 -10.04 54.79
N LYS A 255 3.40 -8.81 55.31
CA LYS A 255 3.21 -8.59 56.75
C LYS A 255 1.76 -8.93 57.14
N PRO A 256 1.54 -9.70 58.22
CA PRO A 256 0.20 -9.99 58.70
C PRO A 256 -0.52 -8.70 59.14
N ARG A 257 -1.85 -8.72 59.01
CA ARG A 257 -2.75 -7.57 59.20
C ARG A 257 -2.86 -7.14 60.66
N ASP A 258 -2.86 -5.82 60.90
CA ASP A 258 -3.39 -5.23 62.12
C ASP A 258 -4.93 -5.16 62.06
N PRO A 259 -5.67 -5.77 63.00
CA PRO A 259 -7.12 -5.90 62.89
C PRO A 259 -7.92 -4.62 63.14
N THR A 260 -7.26 -3.49 63.38
CA THR A 260 -7.89 -2.24 63.85
C THR A 260 -8.69 -1.57 62.73
N PRO A 261 -10.00 -1.33 62.92
CA PRO A 261 -10.81 -0.52 62.00
C PRO A 261 -10.33 0.93 62.01
N LEU A 262 -10.08 1.50 60.84
CA LEU A 262 -9.72 2.90 60.70
C LEU A 262 -10.98 3.78 60.88
N GLN A 263 -10.93 4.79 61.76
CA GLN A 263 -11.97 5.82 61.81
C GLN A 263 -11.77 6.79 60.63
N ALA A 264 -12.53 6.59 59.56
CA ALA A 264 -12.48 7.44 58.38
C ALA A 264 -13.15 8.80 58.62
N PRO A 265 -12.57 9.92 58.15
CA PRO A 265 -13.23 11.23 58.14
C PRO A 265 -14.54 11.20 57.34
N GLU A 266 -15.55 11.95 57.75
CA GLU A 266 -16.88 12.00 57.10
C GLU A 266 -17.60 10.63 56.96
N SER A 267 -17.16 9.58 57.69
CA SER A 267 -17.73 8.22 57.63
C SER A 267 -17.74 7.60 56.21
N VAL A 268 -16.78 7.96 55.38
CA VAL A 268 -16.64 7.35 54.05
C VAL A 268 -16.13 5.90 54.14
N PRO A 269 -16.59 5.00 53.25
CA PRO A 269 -16.13 3.62 53.27
C PRO A 269 -14.69 3.50 52.77
N ARG A 270 -13.95 2.56 53.35
CA ARG A 270 -12.62 2.15 52.87
C ARG A 270 -12.79 1.10 51.79
N LEU A 271 -12.07 1.23 50.68
CA LEU A 271 -12.15 0.27 49.56
C LEU A 271 -11.88 -1.17 50.00
N PHE A 272 -10.89 -1.38 50.86
CA PHE A 272 -10.53 -2.69 51.38
C PHE A 272 -11.71 -3.41 52.07
N ASP A 273 -12.50 -2.68 52.88
CA ASP A 273 -13.60 -3.26 53.65
C ASP A 273 -14.80 -3.66 52.75
N LEU A 274 -14.85 -3.10 51.54
CA LEU A 274 -15.85 -3.42 50.52
C LEU A 274 -15.48 -4.66 49.70
N VAL A 275 -14.20 -5.11 49.73
CA VAL A 275 -13.75 -6.29 49.00
C VAL A 275 -14.05 -7.55 49.81
N LYS A 276 -14.72 -8.51 49.18
CA LYS A 276 -14.93 -9.86 49.71
C LYS A 276 -13.90 -10.81 49.08
N PRO A 277 -12.82 -11.18 49.79
CA PRO A 277 -11.82 -12.10 49.26
C PRO A 277 -12.39 -13.53 49.16
N ALA A 278 -11.95 -14.29 48.16
CA ALA A 278 -12.36 -15.69 47.97
C ALA A 278 -11.87 -16.59 49.11
N ASP A 279 -10.62 -16.40 49.54
CA ASP A 279 -10.05 -17.02 50.74
C ASP A 279 -9.49 -15.95 51.70
N PRO A 280 -9.60 -16.14 53.03
CA PRO A 280 -9.04 -15.22 54.01
C PRO A 280 -7.52 -14.97 53.88
N LYS A 281 -6.77 -15.94 53.33
CA LYS A 281 -5.32 -15.79 53.09
C LYS A 281 -4.98 -14.67 52.09
N TYR A 282 -5.87 -14.38 51.15
CA TYR A 282 -5.67 -13.32 50.15
C TYR A 282 -6.02 -11.92 50.68
N ALA A 283 -6.71 -11.84 51.83
CA ALA A 283 -7.03 -10.55 52.46
C ALA A 283 -5.77 -9.72 52.77
N VAL A 284 -4.65 -10.39 53.09
CA VAL A 284 -3.36 -9.73 53.33
C VAL A 284 -2.82 -9.08 52.06
N ALA A 285 -2.97 -9.73 50.90
CA ALA A 285 -2.57 -9.18 49.61
C ALA A 285 -3.43 -7.97 49.22
N PHE A 286 -4.75 -8.05 49.40
CA PHE A 286 -5.65 -6.91 49.18
C PHE A 286 -5.33 -5.73 50.12
N HIS A 287 -4.99 -6.00 51.38
CA HIS A 287 -4.64 -4.95 52.34
C HIS A 287 -3.34 -4.23 51.97
N GLN A 288 -2.30 -4.97 51.56
CA GLN A 288 -1.02 -4.40 51.13
C GLN A 288 -1.19 -3.44 49.94
N VAL A 289 -2.10 -3.79 49.06
CA VAL A 289 -2.29 -3.12 47.78
C VAL A 289 -3.28 -1.95 47.88
N LEU A 290 -4.39 -2.13 48.59
CA LEU A 290 -5.42 -1.11 48.77
C LEU A 290 -5.11 -0.17 49.94
N GLY A 291 -4.35 -0.59 50.95
CA GLY A 291 -3.98 0.22 52.11
C GLY A 291 -5.18 0.95 52.72
N ASP A 292 -4.97 2.18 53.17
CA ASP A 292 -6.02 3.06 53.72
C ASP A 292 -6.74 3.87 52.62
N THR A 293 -7.04 3.26 51.47
CA THR A 293 -7.73 3.97 50.37
C THR A 293 -9.21 4.11 50.67
N LEU A 294 -9.69 5.36 50.66
CA LEU A 294 -11.09 5.73 50.93
C LEU A 294 -11.84 6.05 49.63
N VAL A 295 -13.16 5.87 49.64
CA VAL A 295 -14.03 6.20 48.50
C VAL A 295 -14.86 7.45 48.80
N ALA A 296 -14.72 8.49 47.98
CA ALA A 296 -15.57 9.66 47.98
C ALA A 296 -16.62 9.59 46.85
N ASN A 297 -17.73 10.30 47.01
CA ASN A 297 -18.74 10.37 45.94
C ASN A 297 -18.30 11.35 44.84
N ASP A 298 -17.68 12.47 45.20
CA ASP A 298 -17.29 13.54 44.29
C ASP A 298 -15.87 14.08 44.59
N LEU A 299 -15.33 14.88 43.66
CA LEU A 299 -14.00 15.47 43.79
C LEU A 299 -13.89 16.44 44.97
N ALA A 300 -14.98 17.15 45.28
CA ALA A 300 -15.00 18.13 46.36
C ALA A 300 -14.83 17.45 47.73
N GLN A 301 -15.52 16.32 47.92
CA GLN A 301 -15.39 15.43 49.07
C GLN A 301 -14.02 14.77 49.10
N ALA A 302 -13.51 14.29 47.95
CA ALA A 302 -12.17 13.71 47.88
C ALA A 302 -11.08 14.71 48.34
N ASN A 303 -11.15 15.97 47.91
CA ASN A 303 -10.22 17.02 48.32
C ASN A 303 -10.27 17.32 49.83
N ARG A 304 -11.47 17.41 50.43
CA ARG A 304 -11.61 17.64 51.88
C ARG A 304 -10.99 16.53 52.71
N ILE A 305 -11.20 15.28 52.28
CA ILE A 305 -10.72 14.09 53.01
C ILE A 305 -9.22 13.87 52.80
N ALA A 306 -8.72 14.08 51.57
CA ALA A 306 -7.32 13.82 51.23
C ALA A 306 -6.35 14.84 51.87
N PHE A 307 -6.70 16.13 51.86
CA PHE A 307 -5.85 17.20 52.39
C PHE A 307 -6.17 17.59 53.83
N GLY A 308 -7.36 17.24 54.33
CA GLY A 308 -7.84 17.57 55.67
C GLY A 308 -8.15 19.05 55.88
N SER A 309 -9.08 19.36 56.78
CA SER A 309 -9.51 20.74 57.08
C SER A 309 -8.54 21.52 58.00
N ALA A 310 -7.53 20.86 58.57
CA ALA A 310 -6.61 21.44 59.55
C ALA A 310 -5.13 21.19 59.19
N LYS A 311 -4.26 22.16 59.49
CA LYS A 311 -2.82 22.11 59.22
C LYS A 311 -2.17 21.02 60.08
N GLY A 312 -1.75 19.90 59.46
CA GLY A 312 -1.18 18.73 60.15
C GLY A 312 -2.11 17.52 60.26
N ALA A 313 -3.30 17.55 59.66
CA ALA A 313 -4.17 16.38 59.57
C ALA A 313 -3.52 15.24 58.76
N ARG A 314 -3.81 13.99 59.17
CA ARG A 314 -3.36 12.78 58.45
C ARG A 314 -3.96 12.79 57.04
N ARG A 315 -3.09 12.68 56.03
CA ARG A 315 -3.50 12.58 54.63
C ARG A 315 -3.97 11.17 54.32
N TYR A 316 -5.06 11.07 53.58
CA TYR A 316 -5.60 9.80 53.10
C TYR A 316 -5.51 9.74 51.58
N ARG A 317 -5.33 8.52 51.08
CA ARG A 317 -5.49 8.23 49.65
C ARG A 317 -6.97 8.09 49.37
N VAL A 318 -7.51 8.89 48.47
CA VAL A 318 -8.96 8.95 48.22
C VAL A 318 -9.24 8.81 46.73
N VAL A 319 -10.20 7.95 46.38
CA VAL A 319 -10.70 7.81 45.01
C VAL A 319 -12.17 8.18 44.94
N THR A 320 -12.60 8.83 43.86
CA THR A 320 -14.03 9.10 43.63
C THR A 320 -14.71 7.92 42.93
N LEU A 321 -16.04 7.84 42.99
CA LEU A 321 -16.82 6.86 42.22
C LEU A 321 -16.57 6.97 40.70
N GLU A 322 -16.22 8.16 40.22
CA GLU A 322 -15.91 8.45 38.81
C GLU A 322 -14.45 8.12 38.43
N GLY A 323 -13.61 7.67 39.37
CA GLY A 323 -12.23 7.26 39.08
C GLY A 323 -11.21 8.40 39.13
N GLN A 324 -11.46 9.49 39.85
CA GLN A 324 -10.43 10.49 40.15
C GLN A 324 -9.69 10.07 41.42
N LEU A 325 -8.36 10.04 41.38
CA LEU A 325 -7.52 9.57 42.48
C LEU A 325 -6.67 10.72 43.04
N ILE A 326 -6.72 10.90 44.36
CA ILE A 326 -5.82 11.78 45.11
C ILE A 326 -4.98 10.88 46.02
N ASP A 327 -3.67 10.87 45.81
CA ASP A 327 -2.76 10.06 46.60
C ASP A 327 -2.28 10.80 47.85
N ALA A 328 -1.90 10.04 48.89
CA ALA A 328 -1.36 10.61 50.12
C ALA A 328 -0.03 11.37 49.90
N SER A 329 0.68 11.04 48.80
CA SER A 329 1.86 11.77 48.30
C SER A 329 1.55 13.19 47.81
N GLY A 330 0.27 13.52 47.60
CA GLY A 330 -0.18 14.81 47.04
C GLY A 330 -0.31 14.82 45.52
N THR A 331 -0.17 13.68 44.86
CA THR A 331 -0.47 13.56 43.42
C THR A 331 -1.98 13.48 43.18
N MET A 332 -2.44 14.13 42.12
CA MET A 332 -3.83 14.09 41.67
C MET A 332 -3.88 13.53 40.25
N SER A 333 -4.63 12.45 40.06
CA SER A 333 -4.82 11.77 38.78
C SER A 333 -6.30 11.83 38.41
N GLY A 334 -6.60 12.49 37.31
CA GLY A 334 -7.95 12.62 36.78
C GLY A 334 -7.90 13.26 35.40
N GLY A 335 -8.63 12.69 34.44
CA GLY A 335 -8.64 13.13 33.04
C GLY A 335 -8.50 11.97 32.07
N GLY A 336 -9.36 11.97 31.06
CA GLY A 336 -9.50 10.91 30.06
C GLY A 336 -10.95 10.82 29.61
N ALA A 337 -11.20 10.55 28.33
CA ALA A 337 -12.56 10.38 27.82
C ALA A 337 -13.22 9.09 28.35
N ARG A 338 -12.44 8.15 28.91
CA ARG A 338 -12.92 6.85 29.39
C ARG A 338 -12.41 6.53 30.79
N PRO A 339 -13.28 6.07 31.70
CA PRO A 339 -12.87 5.55 33.00
C PRO A 339 -12.25 4.16 32.87
N SER A 340 -11.22 3.86 33.67
CA SER A 340 -10.68 2.50 33.76
C SER A 340 -11.64 1.61 34.56
N SER A 341 -12.09 0.51 33.96
CA SER A 341 -13.05 -0.45 34.54
C SER A 341 -12.63 -1.89 34.23
N GLY A 342 -13.21 -2.87 34.93
CA GLY A 342 -12.92 -4.30 34.71
C GLY A 342 -11.67 -4.83 35.42
N GLY A 343 -11.16 -4.13 36.44
CA GLY A 343 -10.05 -4.59 37.28
C GLY A 343 -10.43 -5.71 38.25
N MET A 344 -11.73 -5.92 38.52
CA MET A 344 -12.24 -6.99 39.39
C MET A 344 -13.35 -7.83 38.72
N ASN A 345 -13.57 -9.05 39.22
CA ASN A 345 -14.44 -10.02 38.57
C ASN A 345 -15.95 -9.72 38.76
N SER A 346 -16.61 -9.24 37.70
CA SER A 346 -18.07 -9.29 37.55
C SER A 346 -18.56 -9.50 36.11
N LYS A 347 -17.70 -9.25 35.10
CA LYS A 347 -17.70 -9.76 33.72
C LYS A 347 -16.46 -9.19 33.03
N PHE A 348 -15.71 -9.99 32.27
CA PHE A 348 -14.68 -9.45 31.36
C PHE A 348 -15.38 -8.61 30.30
N ALA A 349 -15.55 -7.32 30.53
CA ALA A 349 -15.87 -6.40 29.47
C ALA A 349 -14.61 -6.23 28.62
N ALA A 350 -14.48 -7.06 27.58
CA ALA A 350 -13.62 -6.71 26.47
C ALA A 350 -14.06 -5.32 25.99
N ASP A 351 -13.15 -4.36 25.98
CA ASP A 351 -13.44 -3.01 25.49
C ASP A 351 -14.05 -3.14 24.09
N PRO A 352 -15.32 -2.75 23.86
CA PRO A 352 -16.01 -2.97 22.59
C PRO A 352 -15.30 -2.30 21.40
N ASP A 353 -14.45 -1.30 21.66
CA ASP A 353 -13.63 -0.64 20.63
C ASP A 353 -12.25 -1.26 20.42
N ALA A 354 -11.78 -2.14 21.32
CA ALA A 354 -10.51 -2.86 21.18
C ALA A 354 -10.68 -4.23 20.51
N SER A 355 -11.77 -4.42 19.75
CA SER A 355 -11.93 -5.62 18.93
C SER A 355 -10.90 -5.63 17.79
N PRO A 356 -10.29 -6.79 17.47
CA PRO A 356 -9.37 -6.92 16.33
C PRO A 356 -9.97 -6.40 15.02
N ASP A 357 -11.26 -6.59 14.81
CA ASP A 357 -11.94 -6.14 13.59
C ASP A 357 -12.06 -4.62 13.53
N LYS A 358 -12.32 -3.97 14.68
CA LYS A 358 -12.44 -2.51 14.75
C LYS A 358 -11.10 -1.82 14.54
N VAL A 359 -10.01 -2.39 15.08
CA VAL A 359 -8.64 -1.91 14.83
C VAL A 359 -8.31 -2.03 13.34
N ARG A 360 -8.64 -3.16 12.70
CA ARG A 360 -8.44 -3.33 11.24
C ARG A 360 -9.24 -2.32 10.43
N ASP A 361 -10.47 -2.02 10.81
CA ASP A 361 -11.28 -1.01 10.12
C ASP A 361 -10.70 0.41 10.27
N LEU A 362 -10.18 0.75 11.46
CA LEU A 362 -9.49 2.02 11.69
C LEU A 362 -8.18 2.11 10.88
N GLU A 363 -7.40 1.04 10.80
CA GLU A 363 -6.19 0.96 9.99
C GLU A 363 -6.50 1.11 8.49
N ARG A 364 -7.54 0.43 7.98
CA ARG A 364 -8.01 0.64 6.59
C ARG A 364 -8.45 2.08 6.32
N GLY A 365 -9.16 2.70 7.28
CA GLY A 365 -9.57 4.10 7.17
C GLY A 365 -8.37 5.05 7.13
N LEU A 366 -7.33 4.76 7.93
CA LEU A 366 -6.07 5.51 7.94
C LEU A 366 -5.36 5.39 6.58
N ASP A 367 -5.25 4.18 6.03
CA ASP A 367 -4.63 3.94 4.71
C ASP A 367 -5.35 4.70 3.59
N GLN A 368 -6.68 4.74 3.62
CA GLN A 368 -7.48 5.51 2.66
C GLN A 368 -7.22 7.01 2.77
N ILE A 369 -7.21 7.57 3.97
CA ILE A 369 -6.91 8.99 4.19
C ILE A 369 -5.46 9.30 3.79
N GLN A 370 -4.52 8.40 4.07
CA GLN A 370 -3.12 8.54 3.67
C GLN A 370 -2.94 8.58 2.16
N LEU A 371 -3.68 7.75 1.42
CA LEU A 371 -3.68 7.76 -0.04
C LEU A 371 -4.20 9.10 -0.58
N ARG A 372 -5.34 9.57 -0.08
CA ARG A 372 -5.93 10.86 -0.47
C ARG A 372 -5.00 12.04 -0.15
N LEU A 373 -4.32 12.00 1.00
CA LEU A 373 -3.34 13.01 1.37
C LEU A 373 -2.16 13.03 0.40
N ARG A 374 -1.62 11.86 0.01
CA ARG A 374 -0.53 11.77 -0.98
C ARG A 374 -0.96 12.32 -2.35
N GLU A 375 -2.18 12.03 -2.78
CA GLU A 375 -2.74 12.56 -4.04
C GLU A 375 -2.91 14.08 -3.98
N ALA A 376 -3.42 14.63 -2.87
CA ALA A 376 -3.56 16.06 -2.65
C ALA A 376 -2.20 16.77 -2.62
N GLU A 377 -1.20 16.22 -1.91
CA GLU A 377 0.17 16.75 -1.88
C GLU A 377 0.82 16.75 -3.27
N ALA A 378 0.63 15.69 -4.07
CA ALA A 378 1.12 15.62 -5.43
C ALA A 378 0.44 16.65 -6.33
N ARG A 379 -0.88 16.82 -6.19
CA ARG A 379 -1.66 17.84 -6.90
C ARG A 379 -1.21 19.25 -6.55
N ARG A 380 -1.02 19.56 -5.26
CA ARG A 380 -0.50 20.86 -4.80
C ARG A 380 0.88 21.14 -5.39
N LYS A 381 1.83 20.19 -5.30
CA LYS A 381 3.18 20.36 -5.88
C LYS A 381 3.15 20.58 -7.38
N ARG A 382 2.26 19.92 -8.12
CA ARG A 382 2.08 20.14 -9.56
C ARG A 382 1.60 21.56 -9.85
N LEU A 383 0.55 22.01 -9.15
CA LEU A 383 -0.01 23.35 -9.30
C LEU A 383 0.96 24.45 -8.85
N GLU A 384 1.77 24.19 -7.83
CA GLU A 384 2.81 25.11 -7.35
C GLU A 384 3.92 25.32 -8.39
N ARG A 385 4.34 24.25 -9.08
CA ARG A 385 5.28 24.37 -10.21
C ARG A 385 4.66 25.14 -11.38
N GLU A 386 3.43 24.81 -11.76
CA GLU A 386 2.71 25.50 -12.83
C GLU A 386 2.54 27.00 -12.51
N PHE A 387 2.21 27.33 -11.27
CA PHE A 387 2.13 28.71 -10.79
C PHE A 387 3.49 29.42 -10.84
N ALA A 388 4.57 28.79 -10.36
CA ALA A 388 5.92 29.38 -10.36
C ALA A 388 6.45 29.62 -11.78
N GLU A 389 6.18 28.70 -12.72
CA GLU A 389 6.54 28.86 -14.14
C GLU A 389 5.81 30.05 -14.77
N LEU A 390 4.51 30.19 -14.51
CA LEU A 390 3.72 31.33 -14.97
C LEU A 390 4.22 32.62 -14.30
N GLU A 391 4.38 32.64 -12.98
CA GLU A 391 4.84 33.83 -12.25
C GLU A 391 6.21 34.32 -12.76
N GLY A 392 7.14 33.41 -13.05
CA GLY A 392 8.45 33.73 -13.62
C GLY A 392 8.42 34.27 -15.06
N ALA A 393 7.34 34.02 -15.83
CA ALA A 393 7.18 34.56 -17.18
C ALA A 393 6.68 36.02 -17.19
N GLY A 394 6.02 36.48 -16.11
CA GLY A 394 5.51 37.86 -15.99
C GLY A 394 6.57 38.94 -16.24
N PRO A 395 7.71 38.92 -15.53
CA PRO A 395 8.79 39.90 -15.72
C PRO A 395 9.37 39.92 -17.14
N ARG A 396 9.36 38.77 -17.85
CA ARG A 396 9.84 38.71 -19.25
C ARG A 396 8.97 39.55 -20.17
N PHE A 397 7.65 39.45 -20.01
CA PHE A 397 6.71 40.27 -20.77
C PHE A 397 6.83 41.76 -20.41
N GLU A 398 7.09 42.11 -19.14
CA GLU A 398 7.30 43.51 -18.74
C GLU A 398 8.55 44.12 -19.39
N VAL A 399 9.67 43.38 -19.40
CA VAL A 399 10.90 43.81 -20.07
C VAL A 399 10.70 43.93 -21.58
N GLU A 400 10.01 42.98 -22.20
CA GLU A 400 9.72 43.01 -23.64
C GLU A 400 8.82 44.18 -24.03
N LEU A 401 7.77 44.45 -23.25
CA LEU A 401 6.89 45.61 -23.44
C LEU A 401 7.62 46.93 -23.22
N SER A 402 8.49 47.01 -22.21
CA SER A 402 9.31 48.20 -21.96
C SER A 402 10.27 48.47 -23.12
N LYS A 403 10.94 47.43 -23.64
CA LYS A 403 11.83 47.53 -24.80
C LYS A 403 11.08 47.98 -26.05
N LEU A 404 9.96 47.31 -26.38
CA LEU A 404 9.12 47.68 -27.52
C LEU A 404 8.55 49.10 -27.37
N GLY A 405 8.17 49.51 -26.16
CA GLY A 405 7.71 50.87 -25.87
C GLY A 405 8.79 51.93 -26.11
N MET A 406 10.01 51.71 -25.59
CA MET A 406 11.16 52.61 -25.82
C MET A 406 11.52 52.70 -27.31
N ASP A 407 11.53 51.55 -27.99
CA ASP A 407 11.80 51.47 -29.41
C ASP A 407 10.77 52.25 -30.25
N LEU A 408 9.49 52.13 -29.89
CA LEU A 408 8.39 52.81 -30.58
C LEU A 408 8.46 54.32 -30.34
N GLU A 409 8.79 54.76 -29.13
CA GLU A 409 9.03 56.17 -28.83
C GLU A 409 10.24 56.73 -29.58
N SER A 410 11.32 55.95 -29.70
CA SER A 410 12.50 56.32 -30.50
C SER A 410 12.14 56.50 -31.97
N VAL A 411 11.46 55.51 -32.57
CA VAL A 411 11.06 55.58 -33.98
C VAL A 411 10.05 56.71 -34.21
N ALA A 412 9.14 56.97 -33.25
CA ALA A 412 8.22 58.10 -33.34
C ALA A 412 8.96 59.44 -33.35
N LYS A 413 10.00 59.61 -32.54
CA LYS A 413 10.88 60.79 -32.58
C LYS A 413 11.60 60.90 -33.92
N ASP A 414 12.15 59.79 -34.42
CA ASP A 414 12.83 59.75 -35.72
C ASP A 414 11.88 60.13 -36.87
N VAL A 415 10.61 59.72 -36.83
CA VAL A 415 9.59 60.14 -37.80
C VAL A 415 9.35 61.65 -37.74
N VAL A 416 9.18 62.22 -36.54
CA VAL A 416 8.98 63.66 -36.36
C VAL A 416 10.19 64.46 -36.84
N ASP A 417 11.40 63.99 -36.54
CA ASP A 417 12.63 64.66 -36.96
C ASP A 417 12.84 64.53 -38.48
N ALA A 418 12.51 63.39 -39.08
CA ALA A 418 12.53 63.23 -40.54
C ALA A 418 11.47 64.09 -41.24
N GLU A 419 10.28 64.26 -40.66
CA GLU A 419 9.25 65.17 -41.16
C GLU A 419 9.69 66.64 -41.08
N ARG A 420 10.30 67.05 -39.95
CA ARG A 420 10.90 68.38 -39.81
C ARG A 420 12.01 68.59 -40.83
N HIS A 421 12.89 67.60 -41.02
CA HIS A 421 13.94 67.67 -42.03
C HIS A 421 13.37 67.81 -43.44
N ALA A 422 12.33 67.05 -43.80
CA ALA A 422 11.67 67.19 -45.09
C ALA A 422 11.01 68.57 -45.27
N ASP A 423 10.40 69.12 -44.22
CA ASP A 423 9.84 70.48 -44.24
C ASP A 423 10.94 71.55 -44.32
N ASP A 424 12.08 71.36 -43.67
CA ASP A 424 13.22 72.27 -43.74
C ASP A 424 13.88 72.23 -45.12
N VAL A 425 14.07 71.05 -45.71
CA VAL A 425 14.52 70.87 -47.10
C VAL A 425 13.53 71.56 -48.05
N LYS A 426 12.22 71.41 -47.82
CA LYS A 426 11.16 72.08 -48.60
C LYS A 426 11.15 73.60 -48.43
N LYS A 427 11.54 74.14 -47.26
CA LYS A 427 11.61 75.59 -47.02
C LYS A 427 12.90 76.21 -47.54
N GLN A 428 14.02 75.49 -47.40
CA GLN A 428 15.34 75.90 -47.90
C GLN A 428 15.37 75.88 -49.42
N HIS A 429 14.75 74.89 -50.04
CA HIS A 429 14.48 74.85 -51.48
C HIS A 429 13.09 75.41 -51.74
N LYS A 430 12.97 76.75 -51.77
CA LYS A 430 11.76 77.41 -52.31
C LYS A 430 11.42 76.77 -53.66
N GLU A 431 10.13 76.54 -53.91
CA GLU A 431 9.64 76.23 -55.26
C GLU A 431 10.37 77.15 -56.26
N PRO A 432 10.88 76.61 -57.38
CA PRO A 432 11.62 77.42 -58.33
C PRO A 432 10.80 78.65 -58.64
N SER A 433 11.40 79.84 -58.49
CA SER A 433 10.70 81.07 -58.81
C SER A 433 10.21 80.93 -60.24
N THR A 434 9.01 81.42 -60.55
CA THR A 434 8.58 81.55 -61.95
C THR A 434 9.63 82.33 -62.76
N GLU A 435 10.41 83.16 -62.08
CA GLU A 435 11.60 83.84 -62.59
C GLU A 435 12.75 82.90 -62.95
N ASP A 436 13.05 81.85 -62.18
CA ASP A 436 14.15 80.90 -62.46
C ASP A 436 13.85 80.03 -63.68
N LEU A 437 12.60 79.57 -63.81
CA LEU A 437 12.13 78.82 -64.98
C LEU A 437 12.11 79.72 -66.23
N HIS A 438 11.64 80.95 -66.10
CA HIS A 438 11.69 81.93 -67.19
C HIS A 438 13.13 82.34 -67.52
N ARG A 439 14.03 82.39 -66.52
CA ARG A 439 15.45 82.69 -66.69
C ARG A 439 16.15 81.58 -67.45
N ILE A 440 15.91 80.32 -67.12
CA ILE A 440 16.40 79.14 -67.86
C ILE A 440 15.95 79.21 -69.33
N ASP A 441 14.69 79.54 -69.59
CA ASP A 441 14.17 79.62 -70.97
C ASP A 441 14.79 80.79 -71.74
N THR A 442 14.94 81.96 -71.10
CA THR A 442 15.64 83.11 -71.70
C THR A 442 17.12 82.85 -71.94
N LEU A 443 17.81 82.15 -71.03
CA LEU A 443 19.20 81.75 -71.18
C LEU A 443 19.35 80.75 -72.33
N SER A 444 18.44 79.79 -72.46
CA SER A 444 18.46 78.82 -73.57
C SER A 444 18.32 79.49 -74.95
N SER A 445 17.45 80.49 -75.06
CA SER A 445 17.29 81.32 -76.27
C SER A 445 18.51 82.22 -76.53
N THR A 446 19.10 82.76 -75.45
CA THR A 446 20.32 83.58 -75.51
C THR A 446 21.54 82.76 -75.96
N ILE A 447 21.67 81.52 -75.45
CA ILE A 447 22.69 80.56 -75.89
C ILE A 447 22.47 80.24 -77.37
N ALA A 448 21.25 79.95 -77.82
CA ALA A 448 20.96 79.64 -79.21
C ALA A 448 21.32 80.80 -80.17
N THR A 449 20.99 82.04 -79.80
CA THR A 449 21.29 83.23 -80.60
C THR A 449 22.79 83.55 -80.65
N HIS A 450 23.49 83.50 -79.51
CA HIS A 450 24.94 83.72 -79.48
C HIS A 450 25.70 82.60 -80.16
N THR A 451 25.26 81.34 -80.07
CA THR A 451 25.88 80.21 -80.79
C THR A 451 25.78 80.42 -82.30
N LYS A 452 24.64 80.91 -82.80
CA LYS A 452 24.47 81.25 -84.22
C LYS A 452 25.37 82.41 -84.66
N SER A 453 25.55 83.42 -83.81
CA SER A 453 26.46 84.54 -84.04
C SER A 453 27.94 84.12 -84.01
N LEU A 454 28.31 83.26 -83.06
CA LEU A 454 29.65 82.72 -82.94
C LEU A 454 30.04 81.86 -84.15
N LEU A 455 29.11 81.08 -84.70
CA LEU A 455 29.35 80.30 -85.92
C LEU A 455 29.64 81.20 -87.14
N SER A 456 28.93 82.32 -87.31
CA SER A 456 29.18 83.25 -88.42
C SER A 456 30.47 84.06 -88.23
N LEU A 457 30.79 84.46 -86.99
CA LEU A 457 32.04 85.12 -86.64
C LEU A 457 33.24 84.19 -86.85
N ARG A 458 33.17 82.92 -86.40
CA ARG A 458 34.20 81.91 -86.62
C ARG A 458 34.44 81.62 -88.10
N GLN A 459 33.38 81.57 -88.91
CA GLN A 459 33.51 81.41 -90.35
C GLN A 459 34.27 82.57 -91.02
N SER A 460 34.12 83.79 -90.49
CA SER A 460 34.81 84.98 -90.98
C SER A 460 36.26 85.05 -90.47
N SER A 461 36.51 84.69 -89.20
CA SER A 461 37.85 84.61 -88.60
C SER A 461 38.71 83.51 -89.22
N SER A 462 38.11 82.37 -89.55
CA SER A 462 38.80 81.24 -90.19
C SER A 462 39.50 81.63 -91.50
N GLN A 463 38.93 82.58 -92.26
CA GLN A 463 39.56 83.09 -93.48
C GLN A 463 40.85 83.87 -93.17
N ILE A 464 40.87 84.65 -92.09
CA ILE A 464 42.03 85.44 -91.65
C ILE A 464 43.06 84.55 -90.94
N GLU A 465 42.64 83.61 -90.10
CA GLU A 465 43.50 82.60 -89.46
C GLU A 465 44.18 81.69 -90.48
N SER A 466 43.49 81.30 -91.56
CA SER A 466 44.11 80.55 -92.66
C SER A 466 45.22 81.37 -93.36
N ALA A 467 45.06 82.69 -93.43
CA ALA A 467 46.06 83.59 -93.99
C ALA A 467 47.25 83.80 -93.02
N ILE A 468 47.00 83.91 -91.72
CA ILE A 468 48.04 84.02 -90.69
C ILE A 468 48.82 82.71 -90.58
N THR A 469 48.16 81.55 -90.55
CA THR A 469 48.84 80.25 -90.54
C THR A 469 49.64 80.01 -91.82
N ALA A 470 49.15 80.46 -92.98
CA ALA A 470 49.93 80.46 -94.22
C ALA A 470 51.18 81.35 -94.13
N LEU A 471 51.09 82.51 -93.46
CA LEU A 471 52.22 83.42 -93.22
C LEU A 471 53.18 82.90 -92.13
N GLN A 472 52.68 82.29 -91.05
CA GLN A 472 53.46 81.63 -90.00
C GLN A 472 54.19 80.40 -90.54
N ASN A 473 53.55 79.63 -91.42
CA ASN A 473 54.20 78.55 -92.16
C ASN A 473 55.29 79.09 -93.09
N ARG A 474 55.07 80.25 -93.72
CA ARG A 474 56.11 81.00 -94.46
C ARG A 474 57.27 81.43 -93.55
N ILE A 475 57.01 81.92 -92.33
CA ILE A 475 58.05 82.27 -91.34
C ILE A 475 58.79 81.02 -90.86
N LEU A 476 58.08 79.94 -90.60
CA LEU A 476 58.66 78.66 -90.20
C LEU A 476 59.47 78.03 -91.35
N GLU A 477 59.16 78.34 -92.61
CA GLU A 477 59.96 77.98 -93.80
C GLU A 477 61.21 78.87 -93.91
N VAL A 478 61.11 80.17 -93.58
CA VAL A 478 62.22 81.15 -93.63
C VAL A 478 63.17 81.04 -92.43
N GLY A 479 62.64 80.72 -91.24
CA GLY A 479 63.37 80.48 -89.99
C GLY A 479 64.02 79.10 -89.88
N GLY A 480 63.78 78.25 -90.87
CA GLY A 480 64.42 76.95 -91.04
C GLY A 480 64.05 75.91 -89.98
N VAL A 481 64.67 74.74 -90.13
CA VAL A 481 64.42 73.55 -89.29
C VAL A 481 64.76 73.80 -87.81
N LYS A 482 65.76 74.65 -87.50
CA LYS A 482 66.30 74.85 -86.15
C LYS A 482 65.30 75.48 -85.16
N LEU A 483 64.50 76.45 -85.59
CA LEU A 483 63.49 77.09 -84.74
C LEU A 483 62.33 76.13 -84.44
N ARG A 484 61.89 75.36 -85.44
CA ARG A 484 60.84 74.33 -85.29
C ARG A 484 61.24 73.25 -84.30
N THR A 485 62.46 72.74 -84.43
CA THR A 485 62.96 71.70 -83.55
C THR A 485 63.05 72.17 -82.11
N GLN A 486 63.53 73.40 -81.87
CA GLN A 486 63.70 73.90 -80.51
C GLN A 486 62.37 74.21 -79.82
N ALA A 487 61.37 74.75 -80.55
CA ALA A 487 60.03 75.00 -79.99
C ALA A 487 59.31 73.70 -79.59
N ALA A 488 59.39 72.67 -80.43
CA ALA A 488 58.80 71.37 -80.13
C ALA A 488 59.47 70.68 -78.93
N ILE A 489 60.77 70.91 -78.69
CA ILE A 489 61.49 70.37 -77.53
C ILE A 489 60.99 71.00 -76.23
N VAL A 490 60.79 72.32 -76.19
CA VAL A 490 60.30 73.03 -74.99
C VAL A 490 58.88 72.60 -74.63
N ASP A 491 57.97 72.57 -75.61
CA ASP A 491 56.57 72.18 -75.38
C ASP A 491 56.47 70.72 -74.89
N GLY A 492 57.29 69.82 -75.47
CA GLY A 492 57.36 68.43 -75.04
C GLY A 492 57.88 68.24 -73.60
N ILE A 493 58.78 69.10 -73.12
CA ILE A 493 59.26 69.05 -71.73
C ILE A 493 58.19 69.55 -70.75
N ARG A 494 57.41 70.58 -71.11
CA ARG A 494 56.30 71.07 -70.26
C ARG A 494 55.22 70.01 -70.05
N GLU A 495 54.82 69.31 -71.11
CA GLU A 495 53.88 68.19 -71.00
C GLU A 495 54.41 67.05 -70.10
N GLN A 496 55.73 66.80 -70.13
CA GLN A 496 56.37 65.80 -69.27
C GLN A 496 56.34 66.21 -67.79
N ILE A 497 56.53 67.50 -67.47
CA ILE A 497 56.45 68.01 -66.09
C ILE A 497 55.04 67.85 -65.53
N ASP A 498 54.02 68.26 -66.29
CA ASP A 498 52.62 68.17 -65.84
C ASP A 498 52.19 66.71 -65.61
N ALA A 499 52.64 65.79 -66.48
CA ALA A 499 52.38 64.36 -66.33
C ALA A 499 53.03 63.77 -65.06
N VAL A 500 54.27 64.17 -64.74
CA VAL A 500 54.96 63.71 -63.53
C VAL A 500 54.32 64.28 -62.27
N GLN A 501 53.91 65.55 -62.27
CA GLN A 501 53.27 66.18 -61.11
C GLN A 501 51.88 65.58 -60.80
N ALA A 502 51.09 65.27 -61.84
CA ALA A 502 49.84 64.53 -61.70
C ALA A 502 50.08 63.11 -61.16
N ARG A 503 51.20 62.48 -61.51
CA ARG A 503 51.59 61.16 -60.99
C ARG A 503 51.95 61.22 -59.50
N ILE A 504 52.76 62.21 -59.09
CA ILE A 504 53.17 62.40 -57.67
C ILE A 504 51.95 62.60 -56.77
N THR A 505 51.04 63.50 -57.13
CA THR A 505 49.84 63.80 -56.34
C THR A 505 48.92 62.58 -56.18
N ARG A 506 48.74 61.79 -57.26
CA ARG A 506 47.99 60.52 -57.20
C ARG A 506 48.63 59.52 -56.23
N MET A 507 49.96 59.35 -56.31
CA MET A 507 50.70 58.44 -55.44
C MET A 507 50.63 58.86 -53.95
N GLN A 508 50.67 60.16 -53.65
CA GLN A 508 50.54 60.67 -52.27
C GLN A 508 49.17 60.35 -51.65
N VAL A 509 48.08 60.48 -52.41
CA VAL A 509 46.74 60.15 -51.94
C VAL A 509 46.62 58.65 -51.67
N GLU A 510 47.08 57.80 -52.60
CA GLU A 510 47.06 56.34 -52.44
C GLU A 510 47.83 55.89 -51.19
N ARG A 511 49.01 56.45 -50.94
CA ARG A 511 49.80 56.21 -49.72
C ARG A 511 48.99 56.49 -48.45
N SER A 512 48.31 57.63 -48.39
CA SER A 512 47.53 58.01 -47.19
C SER A 512 46.39 57.03 -46.87
N THR A 513 45.74 56.47 -47.90
CA THR A 513 44.65 55.50 -47.73
C THR A 513 45.16 54.15 -47.22
N ARG A 514 46.33 53.72 -47.69
CA ARG A 514 46.96 52.44 -47.34
C ARG A 514 47.50 52.42 -45.91
N VAL A 515 48.07 53.53 -45.44
CA VAL A 515 48.46 53.72 -44.03
C VAL A 515 47.26 53.50 -43.10
N LYS A 516 46.13 54.15 -43.38
CA LYS A 516 44.89 53.99 -42.59
C LYS A 516 44.36 52.54 -42.64
N ALA A 517 44.53 51.84 -43.76
CA ALA A 517 44.16 50.43 -43.87
C ALA A 517 45.07 49.51 -43.02
N GLY A 518 46.37 49.77 -42.97
CA GLY A 518 47.33 49.05 -42.13
C GLY A 518 47.01 49.17 -40.64
N GLU A 519 46.72 50.39 -40.17
CA GLU A 519 46.34 50.64 -38.76
C GLU A 519 45.07 49.88 -38.34
N ARG A 520 44.08 49.77 -39.25
CA ARG A 520 42.86 48.99 -39.01
C ARG A 520 43.17 47.49 -38.89
N LEU A 521 44.04 46.96 -39.75
CA LEU A 521 44.46 45.55 -39.70
C LEU A 521 45.20 45.22 -38.40
N VAL A 522 46.08 46.10 -37.92
CA VAL A 522 46.76 45.91 -36.63
C VAL A 522 45.78 45.82 -35.46
N LYS A 523 44.78 46.72 -35.43
CA LYS A 523 43.73 46.70 -34.39
C LYS A 523 42.87 45.43 -34.45
N ALA A 524 42.54 44.96 -35.66
CA ALA A 524 41.79 43.73 -35.85
C ALA A 524 42.57 42.49 -35.36
N ILE A 525 43.86 42.39 -35.70
CA ILE A 525 44.73 41.28 -35.27
C ILE A 525 44.80 41.20 -33.75
N LYS A 526 45.01 42.33 -33.05
CA LYS A 526 45.08 42.35 -31.57
C LYS A 526 43.78 41.84 -30.94
N LYS A 527 42.63 42.31 -31.42
CA LYS A 527 41.33 41.84 -30.93
C LYS A 527 41.15 40.33 -31.13
N LYS A 528 41.57 39.80 -32.28
CA LYS A 528 41.51 38.36 -32.56
C LYS A 528 42.48 37.53 -31.72
N GLU A 529 43.65 38.06 -31.39
CA GLU A 529 44.58 37.39 -30.47
C GLU A 529 44.03 37.31 -29.04
N GLU A 530 43.34 38.35 -28.57
CA GLU A 530 42.64 38.34 -27.28
C GLU A 530 41.49 37.31 -27.26
N GLU A 531 40.65 37.28 -28.30
CA GLU A 531 39.57 36.30 -28.44
C GLU A 531 40.09 34.84 -28.46
N VAL A 532 41.23 34.59 -29.13
CA VAL A 532 41.83 33.24 -29.16
C VAL A 532 42.34 32.83 -27.78
N ALA A 533 42.97 33.73 -27.04
CA ALA A 533 43.47 33.43 -25.70
C ALA A 533 42.34 33.10 -24.70
N GLU A 534 41.20 33.80 -24.81
CA GLU A 534 40.01 33.52 -24.00
C GLU A 534 39.43 32.12 -24.31
N ILE A 535 39.26 31.79 -25.60
CA ILE A 535 38.76 30.48 -26.04
C ILE A 535 39.70 29.33 -25.62
N GLU A 536 41.02 29.54 -25.68
CA GLU A 536 41.99 28.54 -25.22
C GLU A 536 41.89 28.27 -23.71
N ALA A 537 41.63 29.29 -22.91
CA ALA A 537 41.41 29.15 -21.47
C ALA A 537 40.11 28.37 -21.17
N GLU A 538 39.03 28.69 -21.87
CA GLU A 538 37.74 27.98 -21.74
C GLU A 538 37.86 26.50 -22.15
N LEU A 539 38.56 26.22 -23.27
CA LEU A 539 38.80 24.86 -23.73
C LEU A 539 39.58 24.03 -22.72
N LYS A 540 40.56 24.64 -22.03
CA LYS A 540 41.33 23.96 -20.99
C LYS A 540 40.44 23.61 -19.79
N ALA A 541 39.65 24.55 -19.29
CA ALA A 541 38.72 24.32 -18.18
C ALA A 541 37.68 23.24 -18.52
N LEU A 542 37.15 23.25 -19.76
CA LEU A 542 36.20 22.24 -20.22
C LEU A 542 36.82 20.84 -20.28
N ARG A 543 38.07 20.71 -20.75
CA ARG A 543 38.79 19.43 -20.78
C ARG A 543 39.00 18.85 -19.37
N GLU A 544 39.40 19.68 -18.42
CA GLU A 544 39.57 19.28 -17.03
C GLU A 544 38.22 18.78 -16.44
N GLY A 545 37.12 19.49 -16.70
CA GLY A 545 35.78 19.07 -16.29
C GLY A 545 35.31 17.76 -16.95
N VAL A 546 35.68 17.51 -18.22
CA VAL A 546 35.38 16.24 -18.90
C VAL A 546 36.15 15.07 -18.27
N GLU A 547 37.43 15.26 -17.93
CA GLU A 547 38.23 14.22 -17.27
C GLU A 547 37.70 13.88 -15.87
N GLU A 548 37.30 14.88 -15.08
CA GLU A 548 36.70 14.66 -13.76
C GLU A 548 35.38 13.87 -13.87
N ASN A 549 34.50 14.27 -14.80
CA ASN A 549 33.26 13.56 -15.06
C ASN A 549 33.49 12.12 -15.55
N ALA A 550 34.50 11.90 -16.39
CA ALA A 550 34.86 10.57 -16.87
C ALA A 550 35.28 9.64 -15.71
N ARG A 551 36.06 10.16 -14.74
CA ARG A 551 36.45 9.41 -13.53
C ARG A 551 35.23 9.08 -12.67
N ALA A 552 34.34 10.05 -12.44
CA ALA A 552 33.11 9.83 -11.67
C ALA A 552 32.22 8.75 -12.31
N VAL A 553 32.10 8.73 -13.64
CA VAL A 553 31.33 7.70 -14.37
C VAL A 553 31.93 6.30 -14.17
N VAL A 554 33.27 6.16 -14.18
CA VAL A 554 33.94 4.88 -13.94
C VAL A 554 33.66 4.37 -12.52
N ASP A 555 33.74 5.23 -11.52
CA ASP A 555 33.46 4.88 -10.12
C ASP A 555 32.01 4.46 -9.91
N VAL A 556 31.05 5.19 -10.50
CA VAL A 556 29.63 4.81 -10.45
C VAL A 556 29.40 3.46 -11.13
N LYS A 557 30.03 3.20 -12.29
CA LYS A 557 29.94 1.90 -12.97
C LYS A 557 30.54 0.76 -12.15
N ALA A 558 31.58 1.01 -11.35
CA ALA A 558 32.13 0.02 -10.42
C ALA A 558 31.12 -0.31 -9.31
N ARG A 559 30.56 0.72 -8.65
CA ARG A 559 29.55 0.54 -7.59
C ARG A 559 28.30 -0.21 -8.08
N VAL A 560 27.85 0.07 -9.30
CA VAL A 560 26.70 -0.65 -9.90
C VAL A 560 27.03 -2.12 -10.12
N ARG A 561 28.25 -2.47 -10.56
CA ARG A 561 28.66 -3.87 -10.73
C ARG A 561 28.70 -4.61 -9.40
N ASP A 562 29.22 -3.98 -8.35
CA ASP A 562 29.28 -4.58 -7.02
C ASP A 562 27.88 -4.78 -6.43
N ALA A 563 26.99 -3.79 -6.60
CA ALA A 563 25.59 -3.92 -6.19
C ALA A 563 24.86 -5.06 -6.92
N LYS A 564 25.12 -5.25 -8.24
CA LYS A 564 24.55 -6.37 -9.00
C LYS A 564 25.02 -7.73 -8.50
N LYS A 565 26.31 -7.88 -8.18
CA LYS A 565 26.83 -9.12 -7.59
C LYS A 565 26.17 -9.43 -6.25
N ILE A 566 25.98 -8.40 -5.40
CA ILE A 566 25.29 -8.58 -4.12
C ILE A 566 23.85 -9.04 -4.35
N LEU A 567 23.13 -8.43 -5.30
CA LEU A 567 21.78 -8.81 -5.67
C LEU A 567 21.70 -10.29 -6.07
N GLU A 568 22.56 -10.72 -7.00
CA GLU A 568 22.62 -12.11 -7.47
C GLU A 568 22.89 -13.10 -6.33
N THR A 569 23.78 -12.77 -5.40
CA THR A 569 24.03 -13.61 -4.22
C THR A 569 22.81 -13.73 -3.30
N LYS A 570 22.07 -12.63 -3.10
CA LYS A 570 20.87 -12.62 -2.28
C LYS A 570 19.70 -13.33 -2.94
N GLU A 571 19.56 -13.23 -4.25
CA GLU A 571 18.56 -14.00 -5.01
C GLU A 571 18.82 -15.52 -4.88
N ALA A 572 20.08 -15.95 -4.95
CA ALA A 572 20.45 -17.34 -4.73
C ALA A 572 20.17 -17.82 -3.29
N GLU A 573 20.44 -16.99 -2.27
CA GLU A 573 20.10 -17.29 -0.87
C GLU A 573 18.58 -17.42 -0.67
N ILE A 574 17.79 -16.50 -1.26
CA ILE A 574 16.33 -16.55 -1.19
C ILE A 574 15.78 -17.81 -1.85
N GLN A 575 16.33 -18.21 -2.99
CA GLN A 575 15.89 -19.42 -3.68
C GLN A 575 16.14 -20.68 -2.84
N LYS A 576 17.31 -20.79 -2.20
CA LYS A 576 17.60 -21.88 -1.25
C LYS A 576 16.65 -21.90 -0.06
N LEU A 577 16.37 -20.74 0.53
CA LEU A 577 15.44 -20.63 1.66
C LEU A 577 14.01 -21.02 1.27
N LYS A 578 13.58 -20.73 0.03
CA LYS A 578 12.28 -21.17 -0.48
C LYS A 578 12.22 -22.68 -0.61
N GLU A 579 13.24 -23.31 -1.19
CA GLU A 579 13.33 -24.77 -1.30
C GLU A 579 13.30 -25.45 0.07
N GLU A 580 14.01 -24.91 1.06
CA GLU A 580 13.96 -25.41 2.45
C GLU A 580 12.58 -25.21 3.11
N HIS A 581 11.91 -24.11 2.81
CA HIS A 581 10.58 -23.81 3.33
C HIS A 581 9.52 -24.75 2.74
N ASP A 582 9.57 -24.98 1.43
CA ASP A 582 8.64 -25.87 0.73
C ASP A 582 8.82 -27.32 1.21
N ALA A 583 10.07 -27.78 1.36
CA ALA A 583 10.35 -29.10 1.94
C ALA A 583 9.81 -29.26 3.37
N LYS A 584 9.90 -28.21 4.20
CA LYS A 584 9.32 -28.23 5.56
C LYS A 584 7.79 -28.23 5.53
N ASN A 585 7.17 -27.53 4.58
CA ASN A 585 5.71 -27.54 4.44
C ASN A 585 5.19 -28.90 3.99
N ASP A 586 5.88 -29.55 3.07
CA ASP A 586 5.53 -30.91 2.63
C ASP A 586 5.57 -31.89 3.81
N LEU A 587 6.63 -31.80 4.65
CA LEU A 587 6.73 -32.59 5.87
C LEU A 587 5.60 -32.28 6.87
N VAL A 588 5.22 -31.01 7.04
CA VAL A 588 4.10 -30.63 7.92
C VAL A 588 2.78 -31.19 7.40
N ASN A 589 2.57 -31.21 6.08
CA ASN A 589 1.37 -31.76 5.48
C ASN A 589 1.29 -33.29 5.66
N GLU A 590 2.40 -34.01 5.45
CA GLU A 590 2.48 -35.46 5.70
C GLU A 590 2.18 -35.79 7.19
N MET A 591 2.74 -35.01 8.11
CA MET A 591 2.46 -35.16 9.54
C MET A 591 0.98 -34.92 9.87
N ARG A 592 0.33 -33.93 9.24
CA ARG A 592 -1.11 -33.68 9.41
C ARG A 592 -1.97 -34.81 8.88
N GLU A 593 -1.63 -35.38 7.74
CA GLU A 593 -2.34 -36.54 7.19
C GLU A 593 -2.27 -37.73 8.15
N SER A 594 -1.07 -38.01 8.71
CA SER A 594 -0.90 -39.05 9.72
C SER A 594 -1.68 -38.77 11.00
N GLU A 595 -1.74 -37.51 11.46
CA GLU A 595 -2.50 -37.11 12.65
C GLU A 595 -4.00 -37.33 12.45
N VAL A 596 -4.53 -37.00 11.28
CA VAL A 596 -5.94 -37.21 10.93
C VAL A 596 -6.26 -38.71 10.86
N ALA A 597 -5.38 -39.52 10.28
CA ALA A 597 -5.56 -40.98 10.23
C ALA A 597 -5.64 -41.58 11.65
N VAL A 598 -4.70 -41.24 12.53
CA VAL A 598 -4.67 -41.73 13.92
C VAL A 598 -5.89 -41.27 14.71
N LYS A 599 -6.35 -40.03 14.52
CA LYS A 599 -7.58 -39.52 15.15
C LYS A 599 -8.81 -40.32 14.73
N ASN A 600 -8.95 -40.59 13.43
CA ASN A 600 -10.08 -41.37 12.91
C ASN A 600 -10.07 -42.80 13.47
N ASP A 601 -8.89 -43.43 13.59
CA ASP A 601 -8.78 -44.77 14.17
C ASP A 601 -9.09 -44.78 15.66
N LEU A 602 -8.67 -43.75 16.39
CA LEU A 602 -9.00 -43.57 17.81
C LEU A 602 -10.51 -43.38 18.01
N GLU A 603 -11.17 -42.58 17.16
CA GLU A 603 -12.63 -42.41 17.22
C GLU A 603 -13.38 -43.72 16.97
N LYS A 604 -12.96 -44.53 15.98
CA LYS A 604 -13.55 -45.85 15.71
C LYS A 604 -13.36 -46.81 16.89
N ALA A 605 -12.17 -46.83 17.49
CA ALA A 605 -11.89 -47.65 18.67
C ALA A 605 -12.72 -47.21 19.88
N GLN A 606 -12.86 -45.90 20.10
CA GLN A 606 -13.67 -45.32 21.17
C GLN A 606 -15.16 -45.66 21.00
N ALA A 607 -15.68 -45.61 19.77
CA ALA A 607 -17.05 -45.98 19.45
C ALA A 607 -17.30 -47.47 19.76
N SER A 608 -16.41 -48.35 19.29
CA SER A 608 -16.48 -49.80 19.54
C SER A 608 -16.46 -50.12 21.04
N LEU A 609 -15.58 -49.46 21.80
CA LEU A 609 -15.48 -49.61 23.25
C LEU A 609 -16.75 -49.14 23.98
N ASN A 610 -17.40 -48.09 23.51
CA ASN A 610 -18.66 -47.63 24.07
C ASN A 610 -19.80 -48.61 23.80
N ASP A 611 -19.84 -49.22 22.61
CA ASP A 611 -20.84 -50.22 22.25
C ASP A 611 -20.66 -51.51 23.08
N PHE A 612 -19.42 -52.00 23.24
CA PHE A 612 -19.13 -53.13 24.12
C PHE A 612 -19.50 -52.84 25.58
N LYS A 613 -19.23 -51.64 26.09
CA LYS A 613 -19.67 -51.24 27.45
C LYS A 613 -21.19 -51.25 27.61
N ARG A 614 -21.93 -50.83 26.58
CA ARG A 614 -23.40 -50.87 26.59
C ARG A 614 -23.91 -52.31 26.61
N GLN A 615 -23.34 -53.18 25.78
CA GLN A 615 -23.68 -54.60 25.77
C GLN A 615 -23.36 -55.27 27.10
N LEU A 616 -22.20 -55.02 27.69
CA LEU A 616 -21.81 -55.55 29.00
C LEU A 616 -22.76 -55.08 30.10
N ASN A 617 -23.18 -53.82 30.09
CA ASN A 617 -24.18 -53.31 31.02
C ASN A 617 -25.56 -53.97 30.82
N PHE A 618 -25.97 -54.22 29.58
CA PHE A 618 -27.22 -54.92 29.28
C PHE A 618 -27.20 -56.37 29.79
N TYR A 619 -26.15 -57.13 29.47
CA TYR A 619 -26.03 -58.53 29.87
C TYR A 619 -25.83 -58.69 31.37
N SER A 620 -25.06 -57.81 32.03
CA SER A 620 -24.93 -57.84 33.50
C SER A 620 -26.27 -57.60 34.21
N GLN A 621 -27.10 -56.68 33.70
CA GLN A 621 -28.46 -56.49 34.21
C GLN A 621 -29.38 -57.69 33.90
N ALA A 622 -29.22 -58.35 32.75
CA ALA A 622 -29.98 -59.54 32.41
C ALA A 622 -29.64 -60.71 33.36
N ILE A 623 -28.35 -60.95 33.60
CA ILE A 623 -27.86 -61.97 34.53
C ILE A 623 -28.40 -61.71 35.95
N ALA A 624 -28.35 -60.46 36.42
CA ALA A 624 -28.86 -60.11 37.75
C ALA A 624 -30.36 -60.36 37.95
N LYS A 625 -31.15 -60.42 36.87
CA LYS A 625 -32.59 -60.71 36.92
C LYS A 625 -32.92 -62.21 36.88
N LEU A 626 -31.96 -63.06 36.53
CA LEU A 626 -32.17 -64.50 36.46
C LEU A 626 -32.21 -65.07 37.88
N ALA A 627 -33.31 -65.74 38.21
CA ALA A 627 -33.47 -66.50 39.44
C ALA A 627 -34.09 -67.86 39.09
N LEU A 628 -33.60 -68.93 39.73
CA LEU A 628 -34.17 -70.26 39.58
C LEU A 628 -35.58 -70.30 40.16
N GLN A 629 -36.57 -70.73 39.36
CA GLN A 629 -37.94 -70.92 39.85
C GLN A 629 -38.01 -72.17 40.72
N THR A 630 -38.50 -72.03 41.96
CA THR A 630 -38.65 -73.14 42.90
C THR A 630 -39.80 -74.04 42.46
N SER A 631 -39.49 -75.32 42.20
CA SER A 631 -40.48 -76.34 41.81
C SER A 631 -41.41 -76.75 42.96
N GLY A 632 -41.07 -76.40 44.21
CA GLY A 632 -41.88 -76.66 45.40
C GLY A 632 -41.87 -78.13 45.85
N PHE A 633 -40.93 -78.94 45.33
CA PHE A 633 -40.79 -80.37 45.64
C PHE A 633 -39.50 -80.71 46.42
N GLU A 634 -38.55 -79.78 46.58
CA GLU A 634 -37.28 -80.00 47.28
C GLU A 634 -36.91 -78.77 48.15
N GLU A 635 -36.35 -79.03 49.33
CA GLU A 635 -35.87 -78.04 50.33
C GLU A 635 -34.33 -77.88 50.27
N GLU A 636 -33.72 -77.98 49.08
CA GLU A 636 -32.27 -77.78 48.92
C GLU A 636 -31.91 -76.33 48.56
N GLU A 637 -30.83 -75.83 49.19
CA GLU A 637 -30.25 -74.52 48.93
C GLU A 637 -29.78 -74.42 47.47
N LEU A 638 -30.38 -73.49 46.71
CA LEU A 638 -30.05 -73.24 45.31
C LEU A 638 -28.57 -72.82 45.17
N ALA A 639 -27.79 -73.56 44.39
CA ALA A 639 -26.41 -73.19 44.06
C ALA A 639 -26.37 -71.84 43.30
N PRO A 640 -25.44 -70.92 43.60
CA PRO A 640 -25.31 -69.66 42.87
C PRO A 640 -24.88 -69.90 41.42
N LEU A 641 -25.30 -68.99 40.53
CA LEU A 641 -24.85 -68.99 39.13
C LEU A 641 -23.32 -68.83 39.06
N GLN A 642 -22.68 -69.57 38.15
CA GLN A 642 -21.24 -69.53 37.95
C GLN A 642 -20.78 -68.15 37.43
N THR A 643 -19.79 -67.54 38.08
CA THR A 643 -19.19 -66.26 37.67
C THR A 643 -17.73 -66.47 37.26
N TYR A 644 -17.37 -66.01 36.07
CA TYR A 644 -16.00 -66.11 35.56
C TYR A 644 -15.13 -64.93 36.01
N THR A 645 -13.86 -65.19 36.25
CA THR A 645 -12.85 -64.17 36.55
C THR A 645 -12.25 -63.58 35.26
N ALA A 646 -11.56 -62.44 35.36
CA ALA A 646 -10.98 -61.75 34.21
C ALA A 646 -9.88 -62.55 33.48
N GLU A 647 -9.18 -63.44 34.21
CA GLU A 647 -8.14 -64.31 33.65
C GLU A 647 -8.77 -65.48 32.88
N GLU A 648 -9.83 -66.09 33.42
CA GLU A 648 -10.58 -67.15 32.74
C GLU A 648 -11.27 -66.63 31.47
N LEU A 649 -11.85 -65.42 31.51
CA LEU A 649 -12.45 -64.78 30.33
C LEU A 649 -11.44 -64.49 29.20
N ALA A 650 -10.16 -64.31 29.52
CA ALA A 650 -9.11 -64.06 28.53
C ALA A 650 -8.61 -65.34 27.85
N GLU A 651 -8.78 -66.50 28.49
CA GLU A 651 -8.44 -67.82 27.94
C GLU A 651 -9.59 -68.44 27.14
N MET A 652 -10.80 -67.90 27.27
CA MET A 652 -11.97 -68.35 26.51
C MET A 652 -11.90 -67.89 25.05
N ASP A 653 -12.14 -68.83 24.13
CA ASP A 653 -12.24 -68.54 22.71
C ASP A 653 -13.64 -67.99 22.37
N ILE A 654 -13.68 -66.78 21.81
CA ILE A 654 -14.92 -66.05 21.52
C ILE A 654 -15.78 -66.83 20.52
N ASP A 655 -15.17 -67.44 19.50
CA ASP A 655 -15.89 -68.17 18.45
C ASP A 655 -16.58 -69.43 19.01
N SER A 656 -15.94 -70.11 19.97
CA SER A 656 -16.53 -71.25 20.67
C SER A 656 -17.72 -70.83 21.51
N VAL A 657 -17.61 -69.71 22.23
CA VAL A 657 -18.70 -69.18 23.08
C VAL A 657 -19.88 -68.73 22.23
N GLU A 658 -19.65 -68.05 21.10
CA GLU A 658 -20.73 -67.67 20.18
C GLU A 658 -21.46 -68.90 19.60
N SER A 659 -20.72 -69.95 19.25
CA SER A 659 -21.33 -71.21 18.80
C SER A 659 -22.15 -71.90 19.90
N GLU A 660 -21.68 -71.87 21.15
CA GLU A 660 -22.41 -72.41 22.29
C GLU A 660 -23.69 -71.60 22.58
N ILE A 661 -23.61 -70.27 22.53
CA ILE A 661 -24.79 -69.40 22.68
C ILE A 661 -25.82 -69.72 21.59
N ALA A 662 -25.39 -69.83 20.33
CA ALA A 662 -26.29 -70.16 19.23
C ALA A 662 -26.97 -71.54 19.40
N ALA A 663 -26.21 -72.54 19.85
CA ALA A 663 -26.77 -73.86 20.16
C ALA A 663 -27.77 -73.81 21.33
N LEU A 664 -27.44 -73.07 22.39
CA LEU A 664 -28.31 -72.88 23.56
C LEU A 664 -29.61 -72.15 23.19
N GLU A 665 -29.54 -71.09 22.40
CA GLU A 665 -30.71 -70.37 21.89
C GLU A 665 -31.60 -71.28 21.02
N GLU A 666 -31.00 -72.16 20.21
CA GLU A 666 -31.75 -73.14 19.42
C GLU A 666 -32.45 -74.17 20.32
N THR A 667 -31.78 -74.67 21.36
CA THR A 667 -32.41 -75.56 22.35
C THR A 667 -33.54 -74.87 23.11
N LEU A 668 -33.37 -73.60 23.49
CA LEU A 668 -34.39 -72.80 24.21
C LEU A 668 -35.62 -72.53 23.35
N LYS A 669 -35.44 -72.40 22.02
CA LYS A 669 -36.56 -72.31 21.07
C LYS A 669 -37.29 -73.65 20.87
N LYS A 670 -36.58 -74.78 20.90
CA LYS A 670 -37.17 -76.11 20.69
C LYS A 670 -37.88 -76.65 21.93
N GLU A 671 -37.32 -76.42 23.11
CA GLU A 671 -37.86 -76.93 24.37
C GLU A 671 -38.58 -75.83 25.13
N THR A 672 -39.92 -75.78 24.99
CA THR A 672 -40.78 -75.00 25.90
C THR A 672 -41.22 -75.94 27.03
N PRO A 673 -40.54 -75.96 28.19
CA PRO A 673 -40.92 -76.85 29.29
C PRO A 673 -42.34 -76.52 29.75
N ASN A 674 -43.22 -77.51 29.71
CA ASN A 674 -44.61 -77.34 30.10
C ASN A 674 -44.75 -77.40 31.63
N LEU A 675 -44.60 -76.24 32.28
CA LEU A 675 -44.68 -76.09 33.74
C LEU A 675 -46.08 -76.41 34.31
N THR A 676 -47.12 -76.53 33.47
CA THR A 676 -48.46 -76.93 33.93
C THR A 676 -48.52 -78.39 34.38
N VAL A 677 -47.64 -79.25 33.86
CA VAL A 677 -47.59 -80.68 34.22
C VAL A 677 -47.24 -80.86 35.70
N LEU A 678 -46.38 -80.01 36.26
CA LEU A 678 -46.02 -80.05 37.68
C LEU A 678 -47.23 -79.70 38.58
N ALA A 679 -48.02 -78.71 38.18
CA ALA A 679 -49.24 -78.32 38.89
C ALA A 679 -50.32 -79.42 38.78
N GLU A 680 -50.51 -80.01 37.60
CA GLU A 680 -51.44 -81.13 37.38
C GLU A 680 -51.02 -82.38 38.18
N TYR A 681 -49.72 -82.67 38.23
CA TYR A 681 -49.19 -83.79 39.01
C TYR A 681 -49.46 -83.59 40.50
N LYS A 682 -49.23 -82.38 41.05
CA LYS A 682 -49.53 -82.05 42.44
C LYS A 682 -51.02 -82.26 42.76
N ALA A 683 -51.90 -81.72 41.93
CA ALA A 683 -53.35 -81.88 42.10
C ALA A 683 -53.80 -83.34 42.03
N LYS A 684 -53.25 -84.14 41.09
CA LYS A 684 -53.55 -85.58 40.99
C LYS A 684 -53.02 -86.38 42.18
N LEU A 685 -51.83 -86.04 42.69
CA LEU A 685 -51.24 -86.69 43.86
C LEU A 685 -52.11 -86.48 45.11
N ASP A 686 -52.60 -85.26 45.31
CA ASP A 686 -53.47 -84.93 46.44
C ASP A 686 -54.82 -85.68 46.36
N ILE A 687 -55.43 -85.75 45.17
CA ILE A 687 -56.66 -86.54 44.95
C ILE A 687 -56.41 -88.04 45.17
N TYR A 688 -55.26 -88.56 44.71
CA TYR A 688 -54.91 -89.96 44.90
C TYR A 688 -54.76 -90.31 46.39
N ARG A 689 -54.07 -89.47 47.17
CA ARG A 689 -53.90 -89.66 48.62
C ARG A 689 -55.25 -89.71 49.33
N LEU A 690 -56.15 -88.76 49.02
CA LEU A 690 -57.50 -88.74 49.60
C LEU A 690 -58.28 -90.04 49.32
N ARG A 691 -58.26 -90.53 48.07
CA ARG A 691 -58.96 -91.77 47.69
C ARG A 691 -58.34 -93.03 48.29
N ALA A 692 -57.02 -93.04 48.49
CA ALA A 692 -56.33 -94.16 49.12
C ALA A 692 -56.75 -94.29 50.60
N ASP A 693 -56.90 -93.16 51.30
CA ASP A 693 -57.37 -93.12 52.69
C ASP A 693 -58.83 -93.59 52.80
N ASP A 694 -59.73 -93.13 51.92
CA ASP A 694 -61.14 -93.58 51.87
C ASP A 694 -61.25 -95.11 51.65
N LEU A 695 -60.42 -95.66 50.76
CA LEU A 695 -60.42 -97.10 50.48
C LEU A 695 -59.98 -97.91 51.71
N ALA A 696 -58.98 -97.43 52.44
CA ALA A 696 -58.49 -98.08 53.65
C ALA A 696 -59.58 -98.16 54.74
N GLU A 697 -60.38 -97.09 54.91
CA GLU A 697 -61.48 -97.06 55.87
C GLU A 697 -62.60 -98.06 55.50
N ILE A 698 -63.00 -98.12 54.23
CA ILE A 698 -64.04 -99.07 53.76
C ILE A 698 -63.60 -100.53 53.93
N VAL A 699 -62.32 -100.83 53.65
CA VAL A 699 -61.78 -102.18 53.79
C VAL A 699 -61.80 -102.64 55.24
N GLN A 700 -61.42 -101.78 56.20
CA GLN A 700 -61.52 -102.10 57.62
C GLN A 700 -62.96 -102.42 58.02
N ARG A 701 -63.92 -101.59 57.60
CA ARG A 701 -65.33 -101.77 57.93
C ARG A 701 -65.92 -103.08 57.38
N ARG A 702 -65.52 -103.48 56.18
CA ARG A 702 -65.91 -104.78 55.58
C ARG A 702 -65.42 -105.95 56.42
N ASP A 703 -64.15 -105.92 56.83
CA ASP A 703 -63.52 -107.03 57.55
C ASP A 703 -64.13 -107.20 58.95
N GLU A 704 -64.56 -106.11 59.58
CA GLU A 704 -65.25 -106.12 60.87
C GLU A 704 -66.63 -106.77 60.81
N VAL A 705 -67.42 -106.45 59.78
CA VAL A 705 -68.74 -107.09 59.54
C VAL A 705 -68.59 -108.59 59.23
N ARG A 706 -67.55 -108.96 58.47
CA ARG A 706 -67.29 -110.38 58.15
C ARG A 706 -66.98 -111.20 59.40
N ARG A 707 -66.19 -110.66 60.33
CA ARG A 707 -65.92 -111.33 61.62
C ARG A 707 -67.20 -111.55 62.42
N GLN A 708 -68.06 -110.54 62.50
CA GLN A 708 -69.36 -110.66 63.20
C GLN A 708 -70.24 -111.77 62.61
N HIS A 709 -70.28 -111.90 61.29
CA HIS A 709 -71.02 -112.98 60.62
C HIS A 709 -70.48 -114.38 60.97
N ASP A 710 -69.16 -114.54 60.96
CA ASP A 710 -68.52 -115.84 61.21
C ASP A 710 -68.67 -116.28 62.68
N ASP A 711 -68.66 -115.33 63.62
CA ASP A 711 -68.92 -115.59 65.04
C ASP A 711 -70.37 -116.06 65.29
N LEU A 712 -71.36 -115.45 64.61
CA LEU A 712 -72.76 -115.86 64.68
C LEU A 712 -73.00 -117.27 64.10
N LEU A 713 -72.29 -117.64 63.03
CA LEU A 713 -72.37 -118.98 62.45
C LEU A 713 -71.86 -120.06 63.41
N LYS A 714 -70.77 -119.79 64.13
CA LYS A 714 -70.25 -120.71 65.16
C LYS A 714 -71.23 -120.87 66.31
N GLU A 715 -71.78 -119.78 66.83
CA GLU A 715 -72.74 -119.85 67.93
C GLU A 715 -74.01 -120.63 67.54
N ARG A 716 -74.45 -120.51 66.27
CA ARG A 716 -75.57 -121.30 65.72
C ARG A 716 -75.25 -122.80 65.70
N LEU A 717 -74.05 -123.17 65.27
CA LEU A 717 -73.61 -124.56 65.15
C LEU A 717 -73.53 -125.24 66.52
N ASP A 718 -72.89 -124.59 67.49
CA ASP A 718 -72.66 -125.14 68.83
C ASP A 718 -73.98 -125.44 69.54
N ARG A 719 -74.93 -124.50 69.51
CA ARG A 719 -76.26 -124.68 70.11
C ARG A 719 -77.07 -125.80 69.46
N PHE A 720 -76.93 -125.99 68.15
CA PHE A 720 -77.63 -127.07 67.43
C PHE A 720 -77.07 -128.45 67.81
N MET A 721 -75.74 -128.58 67.86
CA MET A 721 -75.10 -129.86 68.19
C MET A 721 -75.39 -130.31 69.61
N GLU A 722 -75.42 -129.39 70.58
CA GLU A 722 -75.85 -129.71 71.96
C GLU A 722 -77.27 -130.30 72.01
N GLY A 723 -78.22 -129.68 71.29
CA GLY A 723 -79.60 -130.16 71.23
C GLY A 723 -79.75 -131.49 70.48
N PHE A 724 -79.06 -131.65 69.35
CA PHE A 724 -79.11 -132.85 68.52
C PHE A 724 -78.63 -134.10 69.26
N VAL A 725 -77.49 -133.99 69.96
CA VAL A 725 -76.93 -135.10 70.75
C VAL A 725 -77.88 -135.50 71.87
N ALA A 726 -78.48 -134.54 72.59
CA ALA A 726 -79.43 -134.82 73.66
C ALA A 726 -80.69 -135.58 73.16
N ILE A 727 -81.24 -135.21 72.00
CA ILE A 727 -82.41 -135.86 71.41
C ILE A 727 -82.07 -137.29 70.93
N SER A 728 -80.93 -137.47 70.25
CA SER A 728 -80.52 -138.76 69.71
C SER A 728 -80.38 -139.85 70.78
N GLN A 729 -79.81 -139.51 71.95
CA GLN A 729 -79.65 -140.44 73.08
C GLN A 729 -81.01 -140.87 73.65
N LYS A 730 -81.94 -139.93 73.85
CA LYS A 730 -83.27 -140.23 74.39
C LYS A 730 -84.10 -141.11 73.47
N LEU A 731 -83.98 -140.91 72.16
CA LEU A 731 -84.66 -141.72 71.15
C LEU A 731 -84.22 -143.19 71.20
N LYS A 732 -82.91 -143.43 71.31
CA LYS A 732 -82.33 -144.77 71.38
C LYS A 732 -82.79 -145.52 72.63
N GLU A 733 -82.82 -144.84 73.78
CA GLU A 733 -83.36 -145.35 75.04
C GLU A 733 -84.85 -145.75 74.92
N MET A 734 -85.69 -144.86 74.37
CA MET A 734 -87.13 -145.09 74.23
C MET A 734 -87.45 -146.26 73.29
N TYR A 735 -86.77 -146.35 72.15
CA TYR A 735 -87.08 -147.36 71.13
C TYR A 735 -86.77 -148.78 71.62
N GLN A 736 -85.65 -148.97 72.33
CA GLN A 736 -85.28 -150.25 72.94
C GLN A 736 -86.27 -150.67 74.03
N MET A 737 -86.75 -149.71 74.83
CA MET A 737 -87.69 -149.97 75.91
C MET A 737 -89.05 -150.48 75.39
N ILE A 738 -89.55 -149.91 74.29
CA ILE A 738 -90.87 -150.25 73.72
C ILE A 738 -90.84 -151.61 72.99
N THR A 739 -89.81 -151.83 72.17
CA THR A 739 -89.80 -152.99 71.25
C THR A 739 -89.26 -154.27 71.90
N MET A 740 -88.66 -154.17 73.09
CA MET A 740 -87.96 -155.26 73.79
C MET A 740 -87.02 -156.05 72.88
N GLY A 741 -86.45 -155.37 71.88
CA GLY A 741 -85.56 -155.89 70.84
C GLY A 741 -85.64 -155.02 69.57
N GLY A 742 -84.50 -154.55 69.06
CA GLY A 742 -84.40 -153.55 67.98
C GLY A 742 -83.66 -152.28 68.43
N ASN A 743 -83.37 -151.34 67.52
CA ASN A 743 -82.65 -150.09 67.83
C ASN A 743 -83.05 -148.95 66.87
N ALA A 744 -82.95 -147.68 67.30
CA ALA A 744 -83.22 -146.51 66.45
C ALA A 744 -82.20 -145.39 66.70
N GLU A 745 -81.76 -144.71 65.64
CA GLU A 745 -80.66 -143.73 65.69
C GLU A 745 -80.89 -142.58 64.68
N LEU A 746 -80.55 -141.35 65.09
CA LEU A 746 -80.53 -140.16 64.22
C LEU A 746 -79.08 -139.84 63.87
N GLU A 747 -78.77 -139.76 62.57
CA GLU A 747 -77.43 -139.45 62.07
C GLU A 747 -77.46 -138.17 61.22
N LEU A 748 -76.45 -137.32 61.38
CA LEU A 748 -76.24 -136.15 60.52
C LEU A 748 -75.61 -136.60 59.21
N VAL A 749 -76.15 -136.11 58.08
CA VAL A 749 -75.59 -136.42 56.75
C VAL A 749 -74.22 -135.77 56.59
N ASP A 750 -74.07 -134.53 57.06
CA ASP A 750 -72.80 -133.82 57.14
C ASP A 750 -72.50 -133.43 58.60
N SER A 751 -71.36 -133.89 59.11
CA SER A 751 -70.88 -133.57 60.45
C SER A 751 -70.29 -132.16 60.59
N LEU A 752 -69.91 -131.50 59.49
CA LEU A 752 -69.29 -130.16 59.48
C LEU A 752 -70.32 -129.03 59.38
N ASP A 753 -71.41 -129.21 58.62
CA ASP A 753 -72.55 -128.30 58.57
C ASP A 753 -73.88 -129.05 58.70
N PRO A 754 -74.46 -129.17 59.90
CA PRO A 754 -75.70 -129.89 60.11
C PRO A 754 -76.93 -129.21 59.48
N PHE A 755 -76.81 -127.98 58.96
CA PHE A 755 -77.91 -127.24 58.36
C PHE A 755 -78.03 -127.41 56.84
N SER A 756 -77.03 -128.01 56.19
CA SER A 756 -76.98 -128.14 54.73
C SER A 756 -77.84 -129.30 54.22
N GLU A 757 -77.59 -130.51 54.71
CA GLU A 757 -78.13 -131.77 54.14
C GLU A 757 -79.11 -132.51 55.06
N GLY A 758 -79.25 -132.08 56.33
CA GLY A 758 -80.26 -132.56 57.28
C GLY A 758 -79.89 -133.84 58.04
N ILE A 759 -80.91 -134.51 58.59
CA ILE A 759 -80.77 -135.66 59.49
C ILE A 759 -81.45 -136.88 58.87
N VAL A 760 -80.79 -138.04 58.92
CA VAL A 760 -81.35 -139.33 58.53
C VAL A 760 -81.79 -140.09 59.77
N PHE A 761 -83.03 -140.57 59.75
CA PHE A 761 -83.55 -141.43 60.82
C PHE A 761 -83.52 -142.90 60.39
N SER A 762 -82.65 -143.67 61.03
CA SER A 762 -82.41 -145.07 60.77
C SER A 762 -82.99 -145.92 61.90
N VAL A 763 -83.73 -146.96 61.55
CA VAL A 763 -84.41 -147.82 62.52
C VAL A 763 -84.18 -149.30 62.17
N MET A 764 -83.97 -150.12 63.19
CA MET A 764 -83.76 -151.55 63.10
C MET A 764 -84.82 -152.28 63.92
N PRO A 765 -85.91 -152.75 63.27
CA PRO A 765 -86.93 -153.56 63.95
C PRO A 765 -86.36 -154.91 64.43
N PRO A 766 -86.97 -155.53 65.46
CA PRO A 766 -86.50 -156.80 66.00
C PRO A 766 -86.39 -157.89 64.92
N LYS A 767 -85.22 -158.54 64.87
CA LYS A 767 -84.87 -159.59 63.90
C LYS A 767 -84.82 -159.14 62.42
N LYS A 768 -84.71 -157.84 62.13
CA LYS A 768 -84.49 -157.27 60.78
C LYS A 768 -83.24 -156.36 60.76
N SER A 769 -82.76 -156.01 59.56
CA SER A 769 -81.63 -155.08 59.35
C SER A 769 -82.06 -153.62 59.45
N TRP A 770 -81.09 -152.71 59.66
CA TRP A 770 -81.28 -151.26 59.60
C TRP A 770 -81.94 -150.81 58.29
N LYS A 771 -82.98 -149.99 58.40
CA LYS A 771 -83.65 -149.34 57.29
C LYS A 771 -84.00 -147.90 57.66
N ASN A 772 -84.00 -147.02 56.65
CA ASN A 772 -84.51 -145.66 56.80
C ASN A 772 -86.01 -145.70 57.10
N ILE A 773 -86.50 -144.81 57.97
CA ILE A 773 -87.92 -144.73 58.36
C ILE A 773 -88.88 -144.73 57.17
N SER A 774 -88.52 -144.10 56.05
CA SER A 774 -89.38 -144.02 54.85
C SER A 774 -89.76 -145.40 54.29
N ASN A 775 -88.91 -146.41 54.49
CA ASN A 775 -89.03 -147.76 53.92
C ASN A 775 -89.60 -148.81 54.89
N LEU A 776 -90.15 -148.38 56.03
CA LEU A 776 -90.78 -149.26 57.04
C LEU A 776 -92.28 -149.45 56.79
N SER A 777 -92.81 -150.57 57.28
CA SER A 777 -94.25 -150.91 57.29
C SER A 777 -95.06 -149.87 58.08
N GLY A 778 -96.34 -149.66 57.76
CA GLY A 778 -97.17 -148.65 58.42
C GLY A 778 -97.44 -148.87 59.92
N GLY A 779 -97.14 -150.05 60.46
CA GLY A 779 -97.10 -150.29 61.92
C GLY A 779 -95.70 -150.26 62.53
N GLU A 780 -94.65 -150.16 61.70
CA GLU A 780 -93.25 -149.97 62.13
C GLU A 780 -92.81 -148.50 62.05
N LYS A 781 -93.47 -147.69 61.21
CA LYS A 781 -93.49 -146.21 61.28
C LYS A 781 -94.38 -145.77 62.43
#